data_AF-E6ZQ90-F1
#
_entry.id   AF-E6ZQ90-F1
#
_cell.length_a   1.000
_cell.length_b   1.000
_cell.length_c   1.000
_cell.angle_alpha   90.00
_cell.angle_beta   90.00
_cell.angle_gamma   90.00
#
_symmetry.space_group_name_H-M   'P 1'
#
loop_
_entity.id
_entity.type
_entity.pdbx_description
1 polymer ?
#
loop_
_entity_poly.entity_id
_entity_poly.type
_entity_poly.pdbx_seq_one_letter_code
_entity_poly.pdbx_strand_id
1 'polypeptide(L)'
;MSRFLGRLSRTPSTHSIKSQASAEPLPPKTSEIITKPAPGCTPKPIEPLTAEQQQKVADLEKYIRQVATEQPAKDDYKVWEGKWLNEHNLYQRYLRAAKGDLENAKKRIKLTLEWRRDFRPEIIAPGSVSPEAETGKQIVSGFDNDGRPLIYLRPARENTTPSDAQVRYLVWTLERAIDFMPPGVENYAIIIDYHKATSQSNPSLSTARAVANILQNHYVERLGRAFIVNVPWFINAFFTAVTPFLDPITKEKIRFNANLAEFVPADQLDAEFAGGRYNYEWDFQKYWNTLIQVGGIAEDGTRKSEGAADQKPAADDDAVQKHADAIAASQLTEQGATVGLGAAAGTTAALAVLGGSAAATTAAAEGAADTTSSAYKHLQNTSDYEDLLSKYDTFLFDCDGVLWSGDDTIPGVVSVLQKLRQRGKSIIFVTNNASKSRQTYLKKFAGMNIQASLDEVFSSSYASAVYLKKVLDFPADRKVYVIGMHGIEEELDAENILHCGGTDAEDNKFLPALDFTSLQNDDAIDPKVGAVVCGFDMHMSYIKLAKAFKHLTRPGFDGPVQAGAEGGGCHFILTNDDSTFPAKGGPWPGAGSLSAPLIFSTKRTPTIVGKPHKPMLDCIIATKQFDPKRAIMVGDRLNTDIEFAKAGGIASLLVLTGISKRDEIEGPDAKTVPDYLINSLGDLDAVP
;
A
#
# COMPACT_ATOMS: atom_id res chain seq x y z
N MET A 1 -3.87 -22.84 10.07
CA MET A 1 -4.54 -21.83 10.94
C MET A 1 -5.21 -22.43 12.18
N SER A 2 -6.09 -23.45 12.08
CA SER A 2 -6.79 -24.02 13.25
C SER A 2 -5.89 -24.34 14.47
N ARG A 3 -4.72 -24.97 14.31
CA ARG A 3 -3.78 -25.22 15.44
C ARG A 3 -3.13 -23.95 16.04
N PHE A 4 -3.07 -22.84 15.31
CA PHE A 4 -2.54 -21.57 15.81
C PHE A 4 -3.64 -20.81 16.59
N LEU A 5 -4.85 -20.76 16.04
CA LEU A 5 -6.04 -20.22 16.71
C LEU A 5 -6.46 -21.05 17.95
N GLY A 6 -6.32 -22.37 17.90
CA GLY A 6 -6.54 -23.27 19.05
C GLY A 6 -5.52 -23.15 20.18
N ARG A 7 -4.36 -22.51 19.92
CA ARG A 7 -3.42 -22.07 20.98
C ARG A 7 -3.82 -20.72 21.57
N LEU A 8 -4.50 -19.86 20.80
CA LEU A 8 -5.05 -18.58 21.25
C LEU A 8 -6.38 -18.75 22.02
N SER A 9 -7.14 -19.82 21.78
CA SER A 9 -8.43 -20.09 22.42
C SER A 9 -8.36 -20.78 23.79
N ARG A 10 -7.15 -21.05 24.31
CA ARG A 10 -6.96 -21.43 25.72
C ARG A 10 -6.63 -20.18 26.51
N THR A 11 -7.65 -19.43 26.89
CA THR A 11 -7.58 -18.62 28.11
C THR A 11 -7.20 -19.55 29.27
N PRO A 12 -6.07 -19.32 29.96
CA PRO A 12 -6.03 -19.67 31.37
C PRO A 12 -7.19 -18.94 32.03
N SER A 13 -7.80 -19.56 33.04
CA SER A 13 -8.77 -18.86 33.90
C SER A 13 -8.17 -17.56 34.41
N THR A 14 -9.04 -16.61 34.79
CA THR A 14 -8.70 -15.35 35.44
C THR A 14 -8.13 -15.55 36.85
N HIS A 15 -7.00 -16.26 36.94
CA HIS A 15 -6.02 -15.95 37.97
C HIS A 15 -5.42 -14.60 37.60
N SER A 16 -5.85 -13.58 38.35
CA SER A 16 -4.91 -12.54 38.76
C SER A 16 -3.61 -13.23 39.14
N ILE A 17 -2.56 -13.00 38.35
CA ILE A 17 -1.20 -13.27 38.81
C ILE A 17 -1.04 -12.30 39.99
N LYS A 18 -1.28 -12.81 41.21
CA LYS A 18 -0.89 -12.11 42.42
C LYS A 18 0.57 -11.75 42.23
N SER A 19 0.88 -10.47 42.28
CA SER A 19 2.26 -10.03 42.25
C SER A 19 3.01 -10.75 43.37
N GLN A 20 3.91 -11.65 43.01
CA GLN A 20 5.11 -11.82 43.82
C GLN A 20 5.89 -10.53 43.64
N ALA A 21 5.50 -9.52 44.42
CA ALA A 21 6.28 -8.31 44.55
C ALA A 21 7.69 -8.73 44.99
N SER A 22 8.71 -8.29 44.26
CA SER A 22 10.08 -8.43 44.71
C SER A 22 10.18 -7.82 46.11
N ALA A 23 10.72 -8.57 47.07
CA ALA A 23 10.83 -8.10 48.46
C ALA A 23 11.75 -6.88 48.61
N GLU A 24 12.55 -6.56 47.59
CA GLU A 24 13.33 -5.34 47.51
C GLU A 24 12.52 -4.14 46.99
N PRO A 25 12.68 -2.94 47.59
CA PRO A 25 12.11 -1.72 47.05
C PRO A 25 12.60 -1.45 45.62
N LEU A 26 11.82 -0.70 44.86
CA LEU A 26 12.24 -0.18 43.56
C LEU A 26 13.38 0.83 43.72
N PRO A 27 14.32 0.91 42.76
CA PRO A 27 15.29 1.99 42.70
C PRO A 27 14.62 3.38 42.69
N PRO A 28 15.34 4.46 43.04
CA PRO A 28 14.86 5.82 42.86
C PRO A 28 14.41 6.07 41.42
N LYS A 29 13.42 6.95 41.24
CA LYS A 29 12.99 7.38 39.91
C LYS A 29 14.16 8.01 39.15
N THR A 30 14.22 7.74 37.85
CA THR A 30 15.23 8.31 36.96
C THR A 30 14.61 8.74 35.63
N SER A 31 15.13 9.81 35.04
CA SER A 31 14.81 10.23 33.68
C SER A 31 15.96 9.99 32.70
N GLU A 32 17.04 9.36 33.16
CA GLU A 32 18.16 8.95 32.32
C GLU A 32 17.78 7.71 31.52
N ILE A 33 18.02 7.74 30.20
CA ILE A 33 17.76 6.58 29.33
C ILE A 33 18.90 5.57 29.37
N ILE A 34 18.56 4.29 29.23
CA ILE A 34 19.55 3.21 29.19
C ILE A 34 20.05 3.06 27.75
N THR A 35 21.31 3.45 27.53
CA THR A 35 22.00 3.48 26.22
C THR A 35 22.95 2.30 26.00
N LYS A 36 23.11 1.41 26.98
CA LYS A 36 23.99 0.22 26.90
C LYS A 36 23.28 -1.03 27.46
N PRO A 37 23.52 -2.21 26.88
CA PRO A 37 22.97 -3.46 27.39
C PRO A 37 23.55 -3.85 28.75
N ALA A 38 22.82 -4.67 29.51
CA ALA A 38 23.27 -5.21 30.78
C ALA A 38 24.45 -6.19 30.58
N PRO A 39 25.36 -6.33 31.57
CA PRO A 39 26.42 -7.33 31.53
C PRO A 39 25.87 -8.75 31.29
N GLY A 40 26.42 -9.46 30.31
CA GLY A 40 25.98 -10.82 29.95
C GLY A 40 24.93 -10.90 28.83
N CYS A 41 24.34 -9.77 28.40
CA CYS A 41 23.58 -9.75 27.14
C CYS A 41 24.54 -10.08 25.99
N THR A 42 24.26 -11.14 25.23
CA THR A 42 25.11 -11.58 24.11
C THR A 42 24.28 -11.66 22.83
N PRO A 43 24.76 -11.09 21.70
CA PRO A 43 24.10 -11.27 20.42
C PRO A 43 24.04 -12.76 20.08
N LYS A 44 22.93 -13.21 19.50
CA LYS A 44 22.85 -14.59 19.02
C LYS A 44 23.89 -14.83 17.93
N PRO A 45 24.64 -15.95 17.96
CA PRO A 45 25.54 -16.31 16.87
C PRO A 45 24.78 -16.34 15.54
N ILE A 46 25.34 -15.67 14.53
CA ILE A 46 24.84 -15.72 13.16
C ILE A 46 25.35 -17.01 12.53
N GLU A 47 24.47 -17.79 11.91
CA GLU A 47 24.87 -19.01 11.19
C GLU A 47 25.84 -18.65 10.04
N PRO A 48 26.98 -19.36 9.90
CA PRO A 48 27.94 -19.07 8.85
C PRO A 48 27.33 -19.33 7.46
N LEU A 49 27.52 -18.39 6.55
CA LEU A 49 27.03 -18.50 5.17
C LEU A 49 27.74 -19.65 4.44
N THR A 50 26.97 -20.46 3.70
CA THR A 50 27.52 -21.42 2.75
C THR A 50 28.23 -20.71 1.59
N ALA A 51 29.14 -21.38 0.88
CA ALA A 51 29.83 -20.79 -0.28
C ALA A 51 28.87 -20.23 -1.35
N GLU A 52 27.72 -20.90 -1.58
CA GLU A 52 26.67 -20.41 -2.48
C GLU A 52 26.03 -19.10 -1.97
N GLN A 53 25.75 -19.01 -0.68
CA GLN A 53 25.20 -17.81 -0.06
C GLN A 53 26.22 -16.65 -0.05
N GLN A 54 27.50 -16.94 0.17
CA GLN A 54 28.58 -15.96 0.08
C GLN A 54 28.68 -15.38 -1.34
N GLN A 55 28.63 -16.23 -2.38
CA GLN A 55 28.60 -15.76 -3.77
C GLN A 55 27.37 -14.90 -4.06
N LYS A 56 26.17 -15.33 -3.65
CA LYS A 56 24.93 -14.55 -3.81
C LYS A 56 24.97 -13.20 -3.08
N VAL A 57 25.62 -13.12 -1.92
CA VAL A 57 25.87 -11.86 -1.20
C VAL A 57 26.78 -10.94 -2.00
N ALA A 58 27.91 -11.45 -2.53
CA ALA A 58 28.83 -10.68 -3.36
C ALA A 58 28.19 -10.20 -4.68
N ASP A 59 27.37 -11.04 -5.32
CA ASP A 59 26.63 -10.67 -6.53
C ASP A 59 25.56 -9.60 -6.26
N LEU A 60 24.90 -9.65 -5.10
CA LEU A 60 23.92 -8.66 -4.67
C LEU A 60 24.58 -7.31 -4.35
N GLU A 61 25.72 -7.33 -3.67
CA GLU A 61 26.54 -6.13 -3.42
C GLU A 61 27.01 -5.49 -4.73
N LYS A 62 27.62 -6.28 -5.62
CA LYS A 62 28.07 -5.81 -6.93
C LYS A 62 26.93 -5.17 -7.72
N TYR A 63 25.77 -5.83 -7.76
CA TYR A 63 24.58 -5.33 -8.44
C TYR A 63 24.14 -3.95 -7.89
N ILE A 64 23.95 -3.82 -6.58
CA ILE A 64 23.40 -2.56 -6.04
C ILE A 64 24.42 -1.42 -6.08
N ARG A 65 25.72 -1.71 -5.96
CA ARG A 65 26.79 -0.71 -6.19
C ARG A 65 26.87 -0.27 -7.65
N GLN A 66 26.62 -1.17 -8.61
CA GLN A 66 26.49 -0.81 -10.03
C GLN A 66 25.29 0.13 -10.23
N VAL A 67 24.11 -0.21 -9.72
CA VAL A 67 22.91 0.65 -9.77
C VAL A 67 23.16 2.03 -9.15
N ALA A 68 23.82 2.09 -7.99
CA ALA A 68 24.19 3.34 -7.34
C ALA A 68 25.22 4.18 -8.13
N THR A 69 26.00 3.56 -9.00
CA THR A 69 26.98 4.24 -9.87
C THR A 69 26.34 4.74 -11.17
N GLU A 70 25.48 3.93 -11.78
CA GLU A 70 24.74 4.26 -13.02
C GLU A 70 23.65 5.31 -12.77
N GLN A 71 23.04 5.27 -11.59
CA GLN A 71 21.99 6.19 -11.15
C GLN A 71 22.43 6.77 -9.80
N PRO A 72 23.32 7.79 -9.76
CA PRO A 72 23.81 8.35 -8.51
C PRO A 72 22.70 9.09 -7.75
N ALA A 73 22.76 9.04 -6.41
CA ALA A 73 21.99 9.96 -5.57
C ALA A 73 22.40 11.41 -5.80
N LYS A 74 21.49 12.34 -5.48
CA LYS A 74 21.81 13.77 -5.35
C LYS A 74 22.98 13.98 -4.38
N ASP A 75 23.85 14.95 -4.65
CA ASP A 75 25.10 15.15 -3.91
C ASP A 75 24.88 15.35 -2.39
N ASP A 76 23.77 15.97 -2.00
CA ASP A 76 23.36 16.17 -0.61
C ASP A 76 23.04 14.87 0.14
N TYR A 77 22.76 13.78 -0.58
CA TYR A 77 22.40 12.48 -0.01
C TYR A 77 23.45 11.38 -0.21
N LYS A 78 24.43 11.58 -1.11
CA LYS A 78 25.46 10.61 -1.50
C LYS A 78 26.26 10.00 -0.32
N VAL A 79 26.51 10.79 0.73
CA VAL A 79 27.21 10.33 1.95
C VAL A 79 26.36 9.34 2.76
N TRP A 80 25.04 9.54 2.82
CA TRP A 80 24.11 8.68 3.56
C TRP A 80 23.86 7.37 2.83
N GLU A 81 23.70 7.44 1.51
CA GLU A 81 23.70 6.27 0.63
C GLU A 81 24.98 5.44 0.81
N GLY A 82 26.16 6.07 0.81
CA GLY A 82 27.43 5.39 1.06
C GLY A 82 27.49 4.71 2.43
N LYS A 83 27.00 5.38 3.49
CA LYS A 83 26.90 4.79 4.84
C LYS A 83 25.95 3.59 4.88
N TRP A 84 24.80 3.66 4.22
CA TRP A 84 23.85 2.56 4.13
C TRP A 84 24.41 1.37 3.33
N LEU A 85 25.00 1.61 2.15
CA LEU A 85 25.62 0.57 1.34
C LEU A 85 26.80 -0.13 2.04
N ASN A 86 27.46 0.53 2.98
CA ASN A 86 28.54 -0.06 3.77
C ASN A 86 28.08 -0.57 5.16
N GLU A 87 26.77 -0.63 5.40
CA GLU A 87 26.22 -1.08 6.67
C GLU A 87 26.43 -2.58 6.88
N HIS A 88 26.86 -2.97 8.08
CA HIS A 88 27.19 -4.36 8.39
C HIS A 88 25.99 -5.29 8.17
N ASN A 89 26.26 -6.39 7.45
CA ASN A 89 25.30 -7.42 7.07
C ASN A 89 24.06 -6.95 6.26
N LEU A 90 24.13 -5.78 5.59
CA LEU A 90 23.07 -5.30 4.69
C LEU A 90 22.63 -6.39 3.70
N TYR A 91 23.57 -6.91 2.91
CA TYR A 91 23.29 -7.84 1.82
C TYR A 91 22.74 -9.18 2.32
N GLN A 92 23.26 -9.65 3.47
CA GLN A 92 22.79 -10.83 4.18
C GLN A 92 21.32 -10.67 4.60
N ARG A 93 20.93 -9.52 5.17
CA ARG A 93 19.52 -9.23 5.51
C ARG A 93 18.60 -9.29 4.30
N TYR A 94 18.99 -8.67 3.18
CA TYR A 94 18.19 -8.70 1.96
C TYR A 94 18.09 -10.10 1.34
N LEU A 95 19.16 -10.90 1.39
CA LEU A 95 19.14 -12.29 0.93
C LEU A 95 18.30 -13.20 1.85
N ARG A 96 18.35 -13.01 3.17
CA ARG A 96 17.47 -13.71 4.14
C ARG A 96 16.00 -13.37 3.92
N ALA A 97 15.67 -12.08 3.77
CA ALA A 97 14.31 -11.61 3.47
C ALA A 97 13.77 -12.16 2.14
N ALA A 98 14.65 -12.35 1.15
CA ALA A 98 14.36 -12.99 -0.12
C ALA A 98 14.42 -14.53 -0.09
N LYS A 99 14.68 -15.15 1.08
CA LYS A 99 14.80 -16.61 1.26
C LYS A 99 15.84 -17.27 0.34
N GLY A 100 16.94 -16.57 0.03
CA GLY A 100 18.01 -17.06 -0.83
C GLY A 100 17.79 -16.88 -2.34
N ASP A 101 16.67 -16.29 -2.77
CA ASP A 101 16.40 -15.87 -4.15
C ASP A 101 17.15 -14.54 -4.43
N LEU A 102 18.16 -14.62 -5.31
CA LEU A 102 18.99 -13.47 -5.68
C LEU A 102 18.21 -12.40 -6.46
N GLU A 103 17.30 -12.78 -7.36
CA GLU A 103 16.54 -11.82 -8.16
C GLU A 103 15.45 -11.12 -7.34
N ASN A 104 14.87 -11.82 -6.37
CA ASN A 104 13.99 -11.19 -5.37
C ASN A 104 14.79 -10.24 -4.46
N ALA A 105 15.98 -10.63 -4.02
CA ALA A 105 16.86 -9.77 -3.21
C ALA A 105 17.26 -8.48 -3.96
N LYS A 106 17.67 -8.60 -5.23
CA LYS A 106 18.00 -7.46 -6.12
C LYS A 106 16.84 -6.46 -6.23
N LYS A 107 15.62 -6.95 -6.47
CA LYS A 107 14.42 -6.10 -6.52
C LYS A 107 14.16 -5.37 -5.20
N ARG A 108 14.24 -6.08 -4.07
CA ARG A 108 14.01 -5.49 -2.73
C ARG A 108 15.05 -4.44 -2.35
N ILE A 109 16.33 -4.71 -2.59
CA ILE A 109 17.41 -3.79 -2.21
C ILE A 109 17.43 -2.54 -3.10
N LYS A 110 17.10 -2.66 -4.40
CA LYS A 110 16.91 -1.53 -5.31
C LYS A 110 15.73 -0.64 -4.89
N LEU A 111 14.57 -1.24 -4.61
CA LEU A 111 13.39 -0.49 -4.13
C LEU A 111 13.66 0.25 -2.82
N THR A 112 14.53 -0.28 -1.95
CA THR A 112 14.91 0.43 -0.72
C THR A 112 15.96 1.50 -0.95
N LEU A 113 16.91 1.30 -1.86
CA LEU A 113 17.84 2.36 -2.28
C LEU A 113 17.07 3.58 -2.82
N GLU A 114 16.11 3.34 -3.71
CA GLU A 114 15.19 4.35 -4.26
C GLU A 114 14.38 5.03 -3.15
N TRP A 115 13.67 4.26 -2.31
CA TRP A 115 12.91 4.81 -1.21
C TRP A 115 13.75 5.62 -0.21
N ARG A 116 15.00 5.22 0.08
CA ARG A 116 15.90 5.96 0.99
C ARG A 116 16.30 7.31 0.39
N ARG A 117 16.56 7.40 -0.92
CA ARG A 117 16.85 8.68 -1.62
C ARG A 117 15.72 9.70 -1.53
N ASP A 118 14.48 9.23 -1.57
CA ASP A 118 13.28 10.06 -1.53
C ASP A 118 12.83 10.39 -0.08
N PHE A 119 12.74 9.37 0.78
CA PHE A 119 12.25 9.50 2.15
C PHE A 119 13.28 10.11 3.11
N ARG A 120 14.58 9.84 2.85
CA ARG A 120 15.76 10.37 3.54
C ARG A 120 15.80 10.09 5.05
N PRO A 121 15.66 8.82 5.48
CA PRO A 121 15.44 8.48 6.90
C PRO A 121 16.59 8.85 7.84
N GLU A 122 17.84 8.87 7.36
CA GLU A 122 19.02 9.23 8.15
C GLU A 122 19.03 10.70 8.58
N ILE A 123 18.49 11.58 7.72
CA ILE A 123 18.54 13.05 7.84
C ILE A 123 17.19 13.70 8.11
N ILE A 124 16.29 12.98 8.78
CA ILE A 124 15.06 13.56 9.32
C ILE A 124 15.45 14.55 10.44
N ALA A 125 15.34 15.84 10.16
CA ALA A 125 15.64 16.92 11.09
C ALA A 125 14.86 16.77 12.41
N PRO A 126 15.51 16.74 13.60
CA PRO A 126 14.83 16.51 14.87
C PRO A 126 13.67 17.48 15.12
N GLY A 127 13.82 18.77 14.82
CA GLY A 127 12.76 19.76 14.99
C GLY A 127 11.49 19.51 14.15
N SER A 128 11.58 18.71 13.07
CA SER A 128 10.41 18.36 12.23
C SER A 128 9.53 17.26 12.84
N VAL A 129 10.05 16.51 13.82
CA VAL A 129 9.38 15.36 14.44
C VAL A 129 9.33 15.45 15.97
N SER A 130 10.01 16.42 16.60
CA SER A 130 10.00 16.58 18.05
C SER A 130 8.62 16.81 18.69
N PRO A 131 7.62 17.48 18.05
CA PRO A 131 6.27 17.58 18.62
C PRO A 131 5.57 16.23 18.76
N GLU A 132 5.88 15.26 17.89
CA GLU A 132 5.36 13.90 17.96
C GLU A 132 5.91 13.12 19.17
N ALA A 133 7.03 13.57 19.74
CA ALA A 133 7.74 12.89 20.81
C ALA A 133 7.40 13.39 22.22
N GLU A 134 6.81 14.58 22.37
CA GLU A 134 6.64 15.30 23.65
C GLU A 134 6.02 14.49 24.79
N THR A 135 5.10 13.59 24.46
CA THR A 135 4.37 12.77 25.44
C THR A 135 5.00 11.41 25.69
N GLY A 136 6.07 11.02 25.01
CA GLY A 136 6.70 9.70 25.19
C GLY A 136 5.85 8.53 24.69
N LYS A 137 5.13 8.73 23.57
CA LYS A 137 4.37 7.67 22.89
C LYS A 137 5.26 6.65 22.18
N GLN A 138 6.51 7.00 21.87
CA GLN A 138 7.57 6.09 21.46
C GLN A 138 8.84 6.37 22.28
N ILE A 139 9.44 5.34 22.87
CA ILE A 139 10.61 5.46 23.76
C ILE A 139 11.65 4.41 23.38
N VAL A 140 12.86 4.84 23.01
CA VAL A 140 14.04 3.96 22.86
C VAL A 140 14.85 4.01 24.15
N SER A 141 14.88 2.90 24.90
CA SER A 141 15.66 2.79 26.14
C SER A 141 15.74 1.33 26.60
N GLY A 142 16.92 0.86 26.96
CA GLY A 142 17.14 -0.50 27.48
C GLY A 142 17.25 -1.56 26.38
N PHE A 143 17.63 -2.77 26.78
CA PHE A 143 18.02 -3.86 25.87
C PHE A 143 17.45 -5.23 26.29
N ASP A 144 17.13 -6.08 25.32
CA ASP A 144 16.73 -7.47 25.58
C ASP A 144 17.93 -8.41 25.86
N ASN A 145 17.67 -9.64 26.30
CA ASN A 145 18.70 -10.64 26.64
C ASN A 145 19.65 -10.98 25.46
N ASP A 146 19.20 -10.80 24.22
CA ASP A 146 20.01 -10.99 23.01
C ASP A 146 20.75 -9.68 22.60
N GLY A 147 20.76 -8.65 23.46
CA GLY A 147 21.39 -7.35 23.22
C GLY A 147 20.63 -6.40 22.30
N ARG A 148 19.35 -6.65 21.99
CA ARG A 148 18.56 -5.79 21.09
C ARG A 148 18.05 -4.53 21.80
N PRO A 149 18.22 -3.32 21.23
CA PRO A 149 17.56 -2.12 21.72
C PRO A 149 16.05 -2.29 21.81
N LEU A 150 15.45 -1.83 22.91
CA LEU A 150 14.00 -1.84 23.13
C LEU A 150 13.35 -0.56 22.61
N ILE A 151 12.23 -0.72 21.90
CA ILE A 151 11.33 0.35 21.49
C ILE A 151 9.99 0.14 22.20
N TYR A 152 9.67 0.96 23.19
CA TYR A 152 8.34 1.00 23.78
C TYR A 152 7.42 1.85 22.91
N LEU A 153 6.30 1.28 22.47
CA LEU A 153 5.20 1.99 21.82
C LEU A 153 4.03 2.04 22.81
N ARG A 154 3.59 3.25 23.19
CA ARG A 154 2.53 3.48 24.18
C ARG A 154 1.39 4.28 23.53
N PRO A 155 0.45 3.64 22.81
CA PRO A 155 -0.62 4.34 22.07
C PRO A 155 -1.49 5.24 22.96
N ALA A 156 -1.65 4.89 24.24
CA ALA A 156 -2.35 5.70 25.24
C ALA A 156 -1.79 7.13 25.42
N ARG A 157 -0.56 7.39 24.96
CA ARG A 157 0.14 8.68 25.04
C ARG A 157 0.09 9.44 23.72
N GLU A 158 -0.73 9.02 22.74
CA GLU A 158 -0.93 9.73 21.49
C GLU A 158 -1.34 11.19 21.73
N ASN A 159 -0.68 12.11 21.04
CA ASN A 159 -0.70 13.55 21.31
C ASN A 159 -0.92 14.41 20.05
N THR A 160 -0.89 13.80 18.87
CA THR A 160 -1.09 14.47 17.59
C THR A 160 -2.24 13.85 16.80
N THR A 161 -2.78 14.60 15.85
CA THR A 161 -3.72 14.07 14.86
C THR A 161 -2.98 13.29 13.76
N PRO A 162 -3.62 12.30 13.12
CA PRO A 162 -3.00 11.51 12.05
C PRO A 162 -2.39 12.38 10.94
N SER A 163 -1.09 12.20 10.71
CA SER A 163 -0.29 13.02 9.78
C SER A 163 0.92 12.25 9.25
N ASP A 164 1.55 12.77 8.18
CA ASP A 164 2.83 12.26 7.68
C ASP A 164 3.97 12.43 8.70
N ALA A 165 3.87 13.39 9.63
CA ALA A 165 4.84 13.58 10.70
C ALA A 165 4.87 12.38 11.67
N GLN A 166 3.73 11.73 11.93
CA GLN A 166 3.68 10.47 12.70
C GLN A 166 4.48 9.35 12.03
N VAL A 167 4.41 9.22 10.69
CA VAL A 167 5.15 8.22 9.91
C VAL A 167 6.64 8.55 9.91
N ARG A 168 7.01 9.82 9.69
CA ARG A 168 8.40 10.30 9.80
C ARG A 168 8.97 10.10 11.20
N TYR A 169 8.20 10.36 12.25
CA TYR A 169 8.62 10.16 13.64
C TYR A 169 8.85 8.68 13.96
N LEU A 170 7.96 7.77 13.52
CA LEU A 170 8.23 6.34 13.68
C LEU A 170 9.52 5.93 12.98
N VAL A 171 9.73 6.33 11.73
CA VAL A 171 10.97 6.02 11.01
C VAL A 171 12.20 6.62 11.71
N TRP A 172 12.10 7.85 12.22
CA TRP A 172 13.13 8.46 13.05
C TRP A 172 13.44 7.58 14.27
N THR A 173 12.43 7.12 15.03
CA THR A 173 12.59 6.20 16.18
C THR A 173 13.27 4.89 15.78
N LEU A 174 12.92 4.30 14.63
CA LEU A 174 13.57 3.06 14.14
C LEU A 174 15.05 3.29 13.84
N GLU A 175 15.41 4.41 13.21
CA GLU A 175 16.81 4.77 12.93
C GLU A 175 17.55 5.11 14.24
N ARG A 176 16.91 5.71 15.26
CA ARG A 176 17.53 5.88 16.59
C ARG A 176 17.77 4.55 17.31
N ALA A 177 16.85 3.59 17.18
CA ALA A 177 17.07 2.24 17.68
C ALA A 177 18.21 1.52 16.95
N ILE A 178 18.46 1.84 15.67
CA ILE A 178 19.64 1.37 14.93
C ILE A 178 20.93 2.05 15.43
N ASP A 179 20.91 3.36 15.69
CA ASP A 179 22.05 4.09 16.29
C ASP A 179 22.45 3.50 17.67
N PHE A 180 21.53 2.85 18.40
CA PHE A 180 21.74 2.21 19.70
C PHE A 180 22.25 0.75 19.61
N MET A 181 22.35 0.14 18.43
CA MET A 181 22.73 -1.27 18.31
C MET A 181 24.20 -1.50 18.68
N PRO A 182 24.52 -2.39 19.65
CA PRO A 182 25.89 -2.76 19.94
C PRO A 182 26.48 -3.62 18.80
N PRO A 183 27.81 -3.75 18.70
CA PRO A 183 28.46 -4.59 17.69
C PRO A 183 27.89 -6.02 17.66
N GLY A 184 27.60 -6.53 16.47
CA GLY A 184 27.00 -7.86 16.28
C GLY A 184 25.47 -7.93 16.41
N VAL A 185 24.78 -6.83 16.75
CA VAL A 185 23.31 -6.75 16.79
C VAL A 185 22.77 -6.08 15.53
N GLU A 186 21.87 -6.76 14.83
CA GLU A 186 21.18 -6.24 13.64
C GLU A 186 19.73 -5.80 13.91
N ASN A 187 19.21 -6.13 15.10
CA ASN A 187 17.78 -6.14 15.42
C ASN A 187 17.42 -5.30 16.64
N TYR A 188 16.23 -4.71 16.61
CA TYR A 188 15.54 -4.18 17.79
C TYR A 188 14.43 -5.12 18.26
N ALA A 189 13.95 -4.93 19.49
CA ALA A 189 12.73 -5.54 20.01
C ALA A 189 11.70 -4.45 20.34
N ILE A 190 10.43 -4.68 19.99
CA ILE A 190 9.35 -3.72 20.21
C ILE A 190 8.46 -4.21 21.35
N ILE A 191 8.10 -3.34 22.29
CA ILE A 191 7.10 -3.58 23.34
C ILE A 191 5.94 -2.63 23.11
N ILE A 192 4.79 -3.16 22.70
CA ILE A 192 3.56 -2.40 22.48
C ILE A 192 2.69 -2.53 23.72
N ASP A 193 2.58 -1.44 24.47
CA ASP A 193 1.83 -1.37 25.71
C ASP A 193 0.49 -0.63 25.52
N TYR A 194 -0.60 -1.38 25.65
CA TYR A 194 -1.96 -0.84 25.56
C TYR A 194 -2.57 -0.44 26.92
N HIS A 195 -1.78 -0.38 28.00
CA HIS A 195 -2.24 0.13 29.28
C HIS A 195 -2.84 1.55 29.13
N LYS A 196 -4.09 1.72 29.59
CA LYS A 196 -4.91 2.94 29.44
C LYS A 196 -5.19 3.38 27.99
N ALA A 197 -4.86 2.59 26.97
CA ALA A 197 -5.16 2.93 25.59
C ALA A 197 -6.68 2.85 25.32
N THR A 198 -7.19 3.77 24.52
CA THR A 198 -8.58 3.79 24.06
C THR A 198 -8.68 3.39 22.58
N SER A 199 -9.91 3.23 22.05
CA SER A 199 -10.10 3.03 20.62
C SER A 199 -9.60 4.21 19.76
N GLN A 200 -9.70 5.44 20.27
CA GLN A 200 -9.22 6.68 19.64
C GLN A 200 -7.70 6.82 19.70
N SER A 201 -7.04 6.11 20.62
CA SER A 201 -5.58 6.09 20.78
C SER A 201 -4.85 5.21 19.75
N ASN A 202 -5.57 4.56 18.83
CA ASN A 202 -4.96 3.71 17.80
C ASN A 202 -4.60 4.53 16.55
N PRO A 203 -3.49 4.19 15.87
CA PRO A 203 -3.21 4.75 14.56
C PRO A 203 -4.31 4.37 13.56
N SER A 204 -4.60 5.28 12.64
CA SER A 204 -5.56 5.04 11.55
C SER A 204 -5.13 3.83 10.70
N LEU A 205 -6.09 3.18 10.00
CA LEU A 205 -5.77 2.05 9.12
C LEU A 205 -4.86 2.44 7.95
N SER A 206 -4.89 3.70 7.48
CA SER A 206 -3.96 4.20 6.47
C SER A 206 -2.54 4.36 7.04
N THR A 207 -2.40 5.00 8.22
CA THR A 207 -1.11 5.09 8.93
C THR A 207 -0.54 3.69 9.22
N ALA A 208 -1.36 2.76 9.70
CA ALA A 208 -0.95 1.39 9.98
C ALA A 208 -0.50 0.63 8.73
N ARG A 209 -1.17 0.83 7.58
CA ARG A 209 -0.75 0.26 6.28
C ARG A 209 0.56 0.89 5.77
N ALA A 210 0.72 2.20 5.85
CA ALA A 210 1.95 2.89 5.45
C ALA A 210 3.15 2.41 6.27
N VAL A 211 2.98 2.30 7.59
CA VAL A 211 3.98 1.74 8.52
C VAL A 211 4.28 0.28 8.21
N ALA A 212 3.26 -0.56 7.99
CA ALA A 212 3.47 -1.96 7.63
C ALA A 212 4.25 -2.11 6.31
N ASN A 213 3.94 -1.29 5.31
CA ASN A 213 4.65 -1.26 4.03
C ASN A 213 6.14 -0.88 4.19
N ILE A 214 6.43 0.14 5.00
CA ILE A 214 7.81 0.58 5.29
C ILE A 214 8.59 -0.54 6.02
N LEU A 215 7.99 -1.16 7.04
CA LEU A 215 8.63 -2.23 7.80
C LEU A 215 8.91 -3.47 6.95
N GLN A 216 7.97 -3.86 6.07
CA GLN A 216 8.07 -5.07 5.25
C GLN A 216 9.00 -4.95 4.04
N ASN A 217 9.16 -3.75 3.50
CA ASN A 217 9.94 -3.53 2.28
C ASN A 217 11.32 -2.90 2.55
N HIS A 218 11.44 -2.01 3.55
CA HIS A 218 12.64 -1.18 3.74
C HIS A 218 13.42 -1.49 5.02
N TYR A 219 12.74 -1.93 6.09
CA TYR A 219 13.36 -2.42 7.34
C TYR A 219 13.37 -3.95 7.42
N VAL A 220 13.62 -4.61 6.29
CA VAL A 220 13.70 -6.07 6.23
C VAL A 220 14.70 -6.62 7.23
N GLU A 221 14.32 -7.71 7.90
CA GLU A 221 15.16 -8.40 8.89
C GLU A 221 15.65 -7.52 10.06
N ARG A 222 15.00 -6.37 10.34
CA ARG A 222 15.28 -5.52 11.52
C ARG A 222 14.47 -5.87 12.75
N LEU A 223 13.20 -6.24 12.61
CA LEU A 223 12.40 -6.70 13.75
C LEU A 223 12.94 -8.05 14.24
N GLY A 224 13.43 -8.09 15.49
CA GLY A 224 13.84 -9.32 16.17
C GLY A 224 12.69 -9.96 16.95
N ARG A 225 12.00 -9.17 17.77
CA ARG A 225 10.85 -9.58 18.59
C ARG A 225 9.83 -8.46 18.69
N ALA A 226 8.56 -8.80 18.80
CA ALA A 226 7.49 -7.87 19.16
C ALA A 226 6.67 -8.46 20.31
N PHE A 227 6.56 -7.71 21.41
CA PHE A 227 5.72 -8.04 22.55
C PHE A 227 4.49 -7.13 22.55
N ILE A 228 3.32 -7.70 22.80
CA ILE A 228 2.07 -6.95 22.88
C ILE A 228 1.46 -7.25 24.24
N VAL A 229 1.36 -6.24 25.09
CA VAL A 229 1.02 -6.36 26.51
C VAL A 229 -0.13 -5.44 26.90
N ASN A 230 -0.75 -5.74 28.05
CA ASN A 230 -1.90 -5.00 28.60
C ASN A 230 -3.09 -4.86 27.63
N VAL A 231 -3.28 -5.85 26.75
CA VAL A 231 -4.19 -5.81 25.60
C VAL A 231 -5.67 -5.74 26.03
N PRO A 232 -6.39 -4.62 25.76
CA PRO A 232 -7.83 -4.53 25.93
C PRO A 232 -8.56 -5.47 24.99
N TRP A 233 -9.73 -5.96 25.40
CA TRP A 233 -10.53 -6.92 24.63
C TRP A 233 -10.85 -6.44 23.18
N PHE A 234 -10.99 -5.13 22.97
CA PHE A 234 -11.27 -4.53 21.66
C PHE A 234 -10.06 -4.46 20.72
N ILE A 235 -8.82 -4.48 21.25
CA ILE A 235 -7.58 -4.44 20.45
C ILE A 235 -7.38 -5.74 19.66
N ASN A 236 -8.00 -6.85 20.09
CA ASN A 236 -8.06 -8.08 19.29
C ASN A 236 -8.72 -7.86 17.92
N ALA A 237 -9.68 -6.93 17.78
CA ALA A 237 -10.27 -6.60 16.49
C ALA A 237 -9.29 -5.84 15.59
N PHE A 238 -8.53 -4.89 16.15
CA PHE A 238 -7.47 -4.17 15.44
C PHE A 238 -6.36 -5.12 14.97
N PHE A 239 -5.82 -5.98 15.84
CA PHE A 239 -4.84 -6.98 15.41
C PHE A 239 -5.42 -8.00 14.42
N THR A 240 -6.69 -8.41 14.55
CA THR A 240 -7.33 -9.28 13.55
C THR A 240 -7.43 -8.59 12.18
N ALA A 241 -7.64 -7.27 12.13
CA ALA A 241 -7.63 -6.49 10.89
C ALA A 241 -6.22 -6.30 10.30
N VAL A 242 -5.18 -6.15 11.13
CA VAL A 242 -3.79 -5.93 10.68
C VAL A 242 -3.05 -7.22 10.37
N THR A 243 -3.35 -8.32 11.06
CA THR A 243 -2.68 -9.63 10.91
C THR A 243 -2.67 -10.19 9.49
N PRO A 244 -3.71 -10.06 8.64
CA PRO A 244 -3.66 -10.48 7.24
C PRO A 244 -2.49 -9.87 6.44
N PHE A 245 -2.11 -8.63 6.74
CA PHE A 245 -1.04 -7.91 6.05
C PHE A 245 0.36 -8.29 6.52
N LEU A 246 0.52 -8.87 7.72
CA LEU A 246 1.83 -9.29 8.23
C LEU A 246 2.28 -10.59 7.54
N ASP A 247 3.54 -10.67 7.13
CA ASP A 247 4.12 -11.90 6.59
C ASP A 247 4.26 -12.99 7.69
N PRO A 248 4.42 -14.28 7.32
CA PRO A 248 4.53 -15.36 8.31
C PRO A 248 5.70 -15.23 9.29
N ILE A 249 6.86 -14.70 8.87
CA ILE A 249 8.05 -14.56 9.71
C ILE A 249 7.82 -13.45 10.75
N THR A 250 7.21 -12.33 10.35
CA THR A 250 6.79 -11.28 11.28
C THR A 250 5.76 -11.78 12.30
N LYS A 251 4.82 -12.65 11.88
CA LYS A 251 3.86 -13.29 12.80
C LYS A 251 4.52 -14.17 13.86
N GLU A 252 5.55 -14.92 13.50
CA GLU A 252 6.29 -15.79 14.43
C GLU A 252 7.11 -15.01 15.47
N LYS A 253 7.50 -13.77 15.14
CA LYS A 253 8.23 -12.85 16.03
C LYS A 253 7.32 -12.14 17.05
N ILE A 254 5.99 -12.20 16.90
CA ILE A 254 5.01 -11.54 17.78
C ILE A 254 4.62 -12.45 18.97
N ARG A 255 4.59 -11.88 20.18
CA ARG A 255 4.16 -12.55 21.42
C ARG A 255 3.16 -11.69 22.19
N PHE A 256 1.97 -12.25 22.42
CA PHE A 256 0.92 -11.61 23.22
C PHE A 256 1.03 -12.01 24.69
N ASN A 257 0.92 -11.04 25.60
CA ASN A 257 0.90 -11.23 27.06
C ASN A 257 2.04 -12.14 27.58
N ALA A 258 3.22 -12.03 26.98
CA ALA A 258 4.41 -12.73 27.45
C ALA A 258 4.94 -12.11 28.74
N ASN A 259 5.53 -12.93 29.59
CA ASN A 259 6.28 -12.47 30.76
C ASN A 259 7.57 -11.79 30.28
N LEU A 260 7.61 -10.45 30.28
CA LEU A 260 8.72 -9.69 29.71
C LEU A 260 10.06 -9.95 30.42
N ALA A 261 10.03 -10.28 31.71
CA ALA A 261 11.21 -10.62 32.51
C ALA A 261 11.94 -11.92 32.07
N GLU A 262 11.33 -12.75 31.22
CA GLU A 262 12.02 -13.89 30.58
C GLU A 262 12.89 -13.47 29.38
N PHE A 263 12.68 -12.26 28.86
CA PHE A 263 13.29 -11.77 27.63
C PHE A 263 14.13 -10.50 27.81
N VAL A 264 13.91 -9.76 28.89
CA VAL A 264 14.56 -8.48 29.20
C VAL A 264 15.10 -8.53 30.63
N PRO A 265 16.36 -8.14 30.89
CA PRO A 265 16.90 -8.04 32.24
C PRO A 265 16.08 -7.07 33.11
N ALA A 266 15.95 -7.34 34.41
CA ALA A 266 15.09 -6.56 35.30
C ALA A 266 15.51 -5.07 35.38
N ASP A 267 16.81 -4.78 35.32
CA ASP A 267 17.39 -3.42 35.30
C ASP A 267 17.21 -2.70 33.94
N GLN A 268 16.84 -3.42 32.89
CA GLN A 268 16.62 -2.91 31.52
C GLN A 268 15.12 -2.75 31.19
N LEU A 269 14.25 -3.45 31.92
CA LEU A 269 12.80 -3.42 31.77
C LEU A 269 12.16 -2.38 32.70
N ASP A 270 11.35 -1.48 32.11
CA ASP A 270 10.59 -0.46 32.85
C ASP A 270 9.75 -1.09 33.98
N ALA A 271 9.82 -0.49 35.17
CA ALA A 271 9.14 -0.94 36.39
C ALA A 271 7.60 -0.88 36.32
N GLU A 272 7.02 -0.23 35.30
CA GLU A 272 5.59 -0.37 34.99
C GLU A 272 5.21 -1.80 34.52
N PHE A 273 6.18 -2.60 34.07
CA PHE A 273 5.98 -4.01 33.70
C PHE A 273 6.38 -4.98 34.81
N ALA A 274 5.67 -6.10 34.92
CA ALA A 274 5.95 -7.13 35.91
C ALA A 274 7.38 -7.68 35.78
N GLY A 275 8.16 -7.57 36.86
CA GLY A 275 9.57 -7.97 36.92
C GLY A 275 10.58 -6.88 36.53
N GLY A 276 10.11 -5.72 36.05
CA GLY A 276 10.96 -4.56 35.79
C GLY A 276 11.43 -3.85 37.07
N ARG A 277 12.62 -3.25 37.02
CA ARG A 277 13.23 -2.41 38.07
C ARG A 277 13.74 -1.07 37.54
N TYR A 278 13.70 -0.83 36.23
CA TYR A 278 14.00 0.48 35.65
C TYR A 278 12.85 1.46 35.96
N ASN A 279 12.96 2.18 37.07
CA ASN A 279 11.92 3.10 37.55
C ASN A 279 11.95 4.43 36.76
N TYR A 280 11.53 4.38 35.50
CA TYR A 280 11.65 5.50 34.56
C TYR A 280 10.56 6.55 34.75
N GLU A 281 10.95 7.82 34.76
CA GLU A 281 10.07 8.97 34.76
C GLU A 281 10.30 9.82 33.51
N TRP A 282 9.24 9.99 32.72
CA TRP A 282 9.30 10.67 31.43
C TRP A 282 9.67 12.15 31.56
N ASP A 283 10.83 12.50 31.01
CA ASP A 283 11.29 13.87 30.76
C ASP A 283 11.62 13.98 29.28
N PHE A 284 10.80 14.72 28.54
CA PHE A 284 10.97 14.91 27.10
C PHE A 284 12.30 15.56 26.75
N GLN A 285 12.74 16.58 27.51
CA GLN A 285 13.97 17.32 27.18
C GLN A 285 15.20 16.45 27.40
N LYS A 286 15.27 15.71 28.51
CA LYS A 286 16.35 14.75 28.73
C LYS A 286 16.36 13.66 27.66
N TYR A 287 15.22 12.98 27.46
CA TYR A 287 15.07 11.93 26.45
C TYR A 287 15.55 12.41 25.08
N TRP A 288 14.97 13.51 24.59
CA TRP A 288 15.24 14.03 23.25
C TRP A 288 16.72 14.40 23.05
N ASN A 289 17.30 15.10 24.03
CA ASN A 289 18.71 15.49 23.98
C ASN A 289 19.65 14.27 24.02
N THR A 290 19.36 13.22 24.81
CA THR A 290 20.20 12.02 24.82
C THR A 290 20.12 11.24 23.50
N LEU A 291 18.95 11.14 22.85
CA LEU A 291 18.86 10.49 21.52
C LEU A 291 19.64 11.27 20.45
N ILE A 292 19.56 12.61 20.47
CA ILE A 292 20.36 13.48 19.60
C ILE A 292 21.86 13.30 19.88
N GLN A 293 22.27 13.22 21.15
CA GLN A 293 23.66 13.06 21.54
C GLN A 293 24.23 11.69 21.14
N VAL A 294 23.53 10.59 21.44
CA VAL A 294 23.96 9.23 21.09
C VAL A 294 24.00 9.03 19.57
N GLY A 295 23.00 9.53 18.85
CA GLY A 295 23.00 9.50 17.40
C GLY A 295 24.00 10.46 16.74
N GLY A 296 24.57 11.42 17.47
CA GLY A 296 25.47 12.46 16.94
C GLY A 296 24.77 13.48 16.01
N ILE A 297 23.48 13.74 16.22
CA ILE A 297 22.59 14.40 15.27
C ILE A 297 22.72 15.94 15.35
N ALA A 298 22.68 16.61 14.20
CA ALA A 298 22.60 18.06 14.04
C ALA A 298 21.14 18.55 13.89
N GLU A 299 20.90 19.86 13.93
CA GLU A 299 19.54 20.43 13.86
C GLU A 299 18.84 20.14 12.52
N ASP A 300 19.61 20.07 11.44
CA ASP A 300 19.15 19.71 10.08
C ASP A 300 18.97 18.20 9.86
N GLY A 301 19.25 17.37 10.87
CA GLY A 301 19.17 15.90 10.79
C GLY A 301 20.46 15.23 10.30
N THR A 302 21.43 15.98 9.80
CA THR A 302 22.76 15.43 9.49
C THR A 302 23.48 14.96 10.77
N ARG A 303 24.68 14.41 10.63
CA ARG A 303 25.52 14.06 11.77
C ARG A 303 26.59 15.13 11.93
N LYS A 304 26.76 15.61 13.16
CA LYS A 304 27.82 16.57 13.52
C LYS A 304 29.16 15.97 13.09
N SER A 305 29.93 16.73 12.32
CA SER A 305 31.17 16.27 11.68
C SER A 305 32.13 15.65 12.70
N GLU A 306 32.83 14.60 12.28
CA GLU A 306 33.67 13.75 13.13
C GLU A 306 34.71 14.55 13.93
N GLY A 307 34.53 14.55 15.25
CA GLY A 307 35.48 15.13 16.21
C GLY A 307 35.45 14.47 17.60
N ALA A 308 34.66 13.39 17.77
CA ALA A 308 34.46 12.72 19.06
C ALA A 308 34.08 11.22 18.94
N ALA A 309 34.32 10.58 17.79
CA ALA A 309 33.92 9.19 17.53
C ALA A 309 35.10 8.19 17.37
N ASP A 310 36.34 8.67 17.38
CA ASP A 310 37.56 7.85 17.27
C ASP A 310 37.98 7.19 18.62
N GLN A 311 36.99 6.89 19.46
CA GLN A 311 37.12 6.00 20.62
C GLN A 311 35.90 5.06 20.74
N LYS A 312 35.60 4.32 19.67
CA LYS A 312 35.44 2.88 19.90
C LYS A 312 36.81 2.37 20.34
N PRO A 313 36.92 1.55 21.41
CA PRO A 313 38.14 0.78 21.61
C PRO A 313 38.40 0.02 20.30
N ALA A 314 39.64 0.05 19.81
CA ALA A 314 40.04 -0.88 18.77
C ALA A 314 39.59 -2.28 19.22
N ALA A 315 38.96 -3.04 18.32
CA ALA A 315 38.80 -4.46 18.58
C ALA A 315 40.21 -4.99 18.81
N ASP A 316 40.42 -5.64 19.95
CA ASP A 316 41.70 -6.26 20.24
C ASP A 316 41.84 -7.42 19.24
N ASP A 317 42.57 -7.19 18.14
CA ASP A 317 42.73 -8.16 17.05
C ASP A 317 43.30 -9.48 17.57
N ASP A 318 44.05 -9.41 18.68
CA ASP A 318 44.55 -10.54 19.45
C ASP A 318 43.42 -11.41 20.06
N ALA A 319 42.27 -10.83 20.44
CA ALA A 319 41.13 -11.57 20.98
C ALA A 319 40.32 -12.30 19.89
N VAL A 320 40.17 -11.70 18.70
CA VAL A 320 39.53 -12.35 17.56
C VAL A 320 40.41 -13.46 17.00
N GLN A 321 41.73 -13.22 16.89
CA GLN A 321 42.68 -14.24 16.48
C GLN A 321 42.77 -15.38 17.49
N LYS A 322 42.85 -15.10 18.80
CA LYS A 322 42.82 -16.16 19.85
C LYS A 322 41.54 -16.98 19.85
N HIS A 323 40.39 -16.40 19.48
CA HIS A 323 39.15 -17.16 19.34
C HIS A 323 39.14 -18.03 18.08
N ALA A 324 39.63 -17.52 16.95
CA ALA A 324 39.83 -18.29 15.72
C ALA A 324 40.83 -19.45 15.92
N ASP A 325 41.94 -19.19 16.61
CA ASP A 325 42.98 -20.18 16.90
C ASP A 325 42.48 -21.24 17.90
N ALA A 326 41.63 -20.88 18.87
CA ALA A 326 40.99 -21.85 19.77
C ALA A 326 39.95 -22.74 19.05
N ILE A 327 39.25 -22.20 18.04
CA ILE A 327 38.35 -22.98 17.18
C ILE A 327 39.16 -23.89 16.24
N ALA A 328 40.26 -23.40 15.67
CA ALA A 328 41.16 -24.22 14.83
C ALA A 328 41.84 -25.35 15.64
N ALA A 329 42.28 -25.07 16.87
CA ALA A 329 42.89 -26.05 17.75
C ALA A 329 41.90 -27.13 18.23
N SER A 330 40.61 -26.80 18.41
CA SER A 330 39.58 -27.77 18.79
C SER A 330 39.05 -28.63 17.63
N GLN A 331 39.36 -28.28 16.37
CA GLN A 331 39.01 -29.07 15.18
C GLN A 331 40.13 -30.02 14.70
N LEU A 332 41.30 -30.03 15.34
CA LEU A 332 42.42 -30.91 14.98
C LEU A 332 42.48 -32.23 15.74
N THR A 333 41.50 -32.49 16.63
CA THR A 333 41.39 -33.76 17.38
C THR A 333 40.06 -34.47 17.13
N GLU A 334 39.81 -34.91 15.90
CA GLU A 334 39.45 -36.31 15.61
C GLU A 334 39.31 -36.59 14.09
N GLN A 335 40.00 -37.64 13.62
CA GLN A 335 39.76 -38.39 12.37
C GLN A 335 39.86 -37.60 11.04
N GLY A 336 41.09 -37.51 10.52
CA GLY A 336 41.32 -37.14 9.12
C GLY A 336 41.19 -38.32 8.14
N ALA A 337 40.73 -38.03 6.92
CA ALA A 337 41.02 -38.82 5.71
C ALA A 337 40.88 -37.93 4.47
N THR A 338 41.89 -37.93 3.59
CA THR A 338 41.95 -37.12 2.36
C THR A 338 41.85 -37.98 1.10
N VAL A 339 40.83 -37.72 0.27
CA VAL A 339 40.74 -38.06 -1.17
C VAL A 339 39.73 -37.07 -1.78
N GLY A 340 39.85 -36.51 -2.98
CA GLY A 340 40.84 -36.61 -4.05
C GLY A 340 40.19 -36.30 -5.40
N LEU A 341 40.85 -35.47 -6.22
CA LEU A 341 40.52 -34.98 -7.58
C LEU A 341 39.51 -35.77 -8.45
N GLY A 342 38.68 -35.03 -9.21
CA GLY A 342 37.93 -35.55 -10.38
C GLY A 342 37.37 -34.43 -11.27
N ALA A 343 37.57 -34.51 -12.59
CA ALA A 343 37.26 -33.47 -13.58
C ALA A 343 36.26 -33.94 -14.67
N ALA A 344 36.10 -33.13 -15.73
CA ALA A 344 35.21 -33.26 -16.91
C ALA A 344 33.75 -32.78 -16.68
N ALA A 345 33.23 -31.76 -17.38
CA ALA A 345 33.11 -31.48 -18.82
C ALA A 345 31.90 -32.17 -19.49
N GLY A 346 31.01 -31.37 -20.10
CA GLY A 346 29.79 -31.82 -20.77
C GLY A 346 29.06 -30.68 -21.48
N THR A 347 29.30 -30.52 -22.78
CA THR A 347 28.81 -29.45 -23.67
C THR A 347 27.47 -29.76 -24.34
N THR A 348 26.62 -28.74 -24.53
CA THR A 348 25.68 -28.47 -25.67
C THR A 348 24.91 -27.19 -25.32
N ALA A 349 24.86 -26.06 -26.05
CA ALA A 349 24.69 -25.79 -27.49
C ALA A 349 23.36 -26.30 -28.06
N ALA A 350 22.52 -25.55 -28.80
CA ALA A 350 22.42 -24.11 -29.06
C ALA A 350 21.07 -23.82 -29.77
N LEU A 351 20.53 -22.59 -29.76
CA LEU A 351 19.77 -22.02 -30.89
C LEU A 351 19.52 -20.49 -30.71
N ALA A 352 20.19 -19.68 -31.54
CA ALA A 352 19.74 -18.35 -31.97
C ALA A 352 18.72 -18.53 -33.13
N VAL A 353 18.14 -17.57 -33.86
CA VAL A 353 18.33 -16.13 -34.19
C VAL A 353 16.89 -15.60 -34.47
N LEU A 354 16.49 -14.32 -34.46
CA LEU A 354 17.07 -13.00 -34.82
C LEU A 354 16.79 -11.99 -33.68
N GLY A 355 17.11 -10.69 -33.70
CA GLY A 355 17.75 -9.78 -34.68
C GLY A 355 16.90 -8.50 -34.86
N GLY A 356 17.43 -7.28 -34.78
CA GLY A 356 18.83 -6.87 -34.60
C GLY A 356 18.98 -5.43 -34.07
N SER A 357 20.24 -5.03 -33.85
CA SER A 357 20.67 -3.75 -33.26
C SER A 357 20.87 -2.67 -34.31
N ALA A 358 20.72 -1.41 -33.91
CA ALA A 358 21.49 -0.30 -34.47
C ALA A 358 21.84 0.71 -33.36
N ALA A 359 23.07 0.63 -32.85
CA ALA A 359 23.67 1.72 -32.07
C ALA A 359 24.37 2.71 -33.02
N ALA A 360 24.33 4.00 -32.68
CA ALA A 360 25.11 5.04 -33.35
C ALA A 360 25.83 5.90 -32.32
N THR A 361 27.03 6.36 -32.68
CA THR A 361 28.06 6.89 -31.77
C THR A 361 27.97 8.40 -31.52
N THR A 362 28.59 8.82 -30.41
CA THR A 362 28.79 10.20 -29.97
C THR A 362 29.67 11.05 -30.91
N ALA A 363 29.28 12.31 -31.13
CA ALA A 363 30.19 13.45 -31.33
C ALA A 363 29.45 14.77 -31.02
N ALA A 364 30.15 15.77 -30.46
CA ALA A 364 29.56 17.03 -30.01
C ALA A 364 29.68 18.16 -31.05
N ALA A 365 28.72 19.08 -31.03
CA ALA A 365 28.84 20.43 -31.60
C ALA A 365 27.93 21.40 -30.83
N GLU A 366 28.43 22.61 -30.56
CA GLU A 366 27.70 23.68 -29.86
C GLU A 366 26.80 24.46 -30.82
N GLY A 367 25.65 25.00 -30.35
CA GLY A 367 24.97 26.08 -31.07
C GLY A 367 23.43 26.16 -30.98
N ALA A 368 22.95 26.96 -30.03
CA ALA A 368 21.72 27.78 -30.09
C ALA A 368 20.29 27.16 -30.21
N ALA A 369 19.42 27.74 -29.38
CA ALA A 369 17.96 27.95 -29.55
C ALA A 369 16.98 26.75 -29.50
N ASP A 370 16.36 26.63 -28.32
CA ASP A 370 14.90 26.58 -28.09
C ASP A 370 14.03 25.62 -28.94
N THR A 371 13.63 24.49 -28.35
CA THR A 371 12.25 23.93 -28.42
C THR A 371 12.16 22.64 -27.59
N THR A 372 11.67 22.72 -26.35
CA THR A 372 11.14 21.54 -25.66
C THR A 372 9.80 21.16 -26.29
N SER A 373 9.81 20.19 -27.20
CA SER A 373 8.59 19.59 -27.77
C SER A 373 7.73 18.98 -26.66
N SER A 374 6.68 19.68 -26.21
CA SER A 374 5.73 19.13 -25.26
C SER A 374 5.01 17.93 -25.88
N ALA A 375 4.94 16.82 -25.14
CA ALA A 375 4.29 15.59 -25.62
C ALA A 375 2.75 15.68 -25.71
N TYR A 376 2.20 16.87 -25.45
CA TYR A 376 0.78 17.22 -25.51
C TYR A 376 0.61 18.66 -26.05
N LYS A 377 -0.55 19.01 -26.61
CA LYS A 377 -0.89 20.40 -26.99
C LYS A 377 -1.67 21.08 -25.86
N HIS A 378 -1.06 22.07 -25.20
CA HIS A 378 -1.78 22.97 -24.30
C HIS A 378 -2.66 23.92 -25.13
N LEU A 379 -3.97 23.91 -24.91
CA LEU A 379 -4.93 24.81 -25.53
C LEU A 379 -5.01 26.11 -24.71
N GLN A 380 -4.70 27.27 -25.31
CA GLN A 380 -4.58 28.53 -24.55
C GLN A 380 -5.39 29.70 -25.11
N ASN A 381 -5.97 29.56 -26.30
CA ASN A 381 -6.65 30.65 -27.01
C ASN A 381 -7.78 30.12 -27.89
N THR A 382 -8.64 31.03 -28.36
CA THR A 382 -9.82 30.70 -29.19
C THR A 382 -9.47 29.95 -30.48
N SER A 383 -8.28 30.16 -31.07
CA SER A 383 -7.85 29.41 -32.26
C SER A 383 -7.55 27.94 -31.93
N ASP A 384 -6.90 27.67 -30.79
CA ASP A 384 -6.68 26.31 -30.31
C ASP A 384 -8.00 25.58 -30.02
N TYR A 385 -8.99 26.31 -29.53
CA TYR A 385 -10.31 25.77 -29.23
C TYR A 385 -11.10 25.45 -30.51
N GLU A 386 -11.18 26.35 -31.51
CA GLU A 386 -11.81 26.02 -32.81
C GLU A 386 -11.06 24.91 -33.57
N ASP A 387 -9.72 24.85 -33.47
CA ASP A 387 -8.92 23.72 -33.97
C ASP A 387 -9.33 22.38 -33.34
N LEU A 388 -9.66 22.38 -32.04
CA LEU A 388 -10.14 21.19 -31.34
C LEU A 388 -11.56 20.82 -31.80
N LEU A 389 -12.47 21.81 -31.79
CA LEU A 389 -13.88 21.62 -32.12
C LEU A 389 -14.12 21.22 -33.58
N SER A 390 -13.24 21.60 -34.51
CA SER A 390 -13.31 21.16 -35.91
C SER A 390 -12.83 19.71 -36.13
N LYS A 391 -11.89 19.23 -35.30
CA LYS A 391 -11.31 17.87 -35.42
C LYS A 391 -12.24 16.75 -34.94
N TYR A 392 -12.99 16.97 -33.86
CA TYR A 392 -13.79 15.93 -33.20
C TYR A 392 -15.29 16.19 -33.32
N ASP A 393 -16.06 15.15 -33.58
CA ASP A 393 -17.52 15.22 -33.72
C ASP A 393 -18.26 14.62 -32.51
N THR A 394 -17.62 13.73 -31.77
CA THR A 394 -18.16 13.09 -30.56
C THR A 394 -17.31 13.42 -29.34
N PHE A 395 -17.93 13.96 -28.31
CA PHE A 395 -17.29 14.30 -27.05
C PHE A 395 -17.82 13.40 -25.94
N LEU A 396 -16.92 12.60 -25.36
CA LEU A 396 -17.16 11.83 -24.16
C LEU A 396 -16.68 12.68 -22.98
N PHE A 397 -17.50 12.85 -21.95
CA PHE A 397 -17.16 13.66 -20.76
C PHE A 397 -17.21 12.79 -19.52
N ASP A 398 -16.18 12.82 -18.67
CA ASP A 398 -16.42 12.54 -17.24
C ASP A 398 -17.35 13.61 -16.65
N CYS A 399 -17.87 13.36 -15.46
CA CYS A 399 -18.85 14.16 -14.77
C CYS A 399 -18.26 14.88 -13.54
N ASP A 400 -17.57 14.15 -12.66
CA ASP A 400 -17.14 14.62 -11.33
C ASP A 400 -15.70 15.17 -11.44
N GLY A 401 -15.54 16.49 -11.39
CA GLY A 401 -14.27 17.17 -11.67
C GLY A 401 -14.17 17.79 -13.07
N VAL A 402 -15.07 17.40 -13.99
CA VAL A 402 -15.16 17.94 -15.37
C VAL A 402 -16.38 18.82 -15.58
N LEU A 403 -17.56 18.40 -15.10
CA LEU A 403 -18.81 19.16 -15.24
C LEU A 403 -19.23 19.86 -13.95
N TRP A 404 -18.95 19.25 -12.81
CA TRP A 404 -19.27 19.77 -11.48
C TRP A 404 -18.24 19.32 -10.44
N SER A 405 -18.20 20.02 -9.31
CA SER A 405 -17.50 19.60 -8.10
C SER A 405 -18.52 19.42 -6.97
N GLY A 406 -18.79 18.17 -6.60
CA GLY A 406 -19.89 17.84 -5.68
C GLY A 406 -21.26 18.21 -6.26
N ASP A 407 -21.87 19.26 -5.71
CA ASP A 407 -23.18 19.77 -6.12
C ASP A 407 -23.10 21.09 -6.90
N ASP A 408 -21.91 21.70 -7.02
CA ASP A 408 -21.69 22.96 -7.73
C ASP A 408 -21.23 22.71 -9.18
N THR A 409 -21.86 23.35 -10.16
CA THR A 409 -21.48 23.22 -11.58
C THR A 409 -20.23 24.03 -11.87
N ILE A 410 -19.29 23.48 -12.65
CA ILE A 410 -18.06 24.21 -13.02
C ILE A 410 -18.43 25.37 -13.95
N PRO A 411 -17.90 26.60 -13.73
CA PRO A 411 -18.22 27.77 -14.54
C PRO A 411 -18.00 27.53 -16.05
N GLY A 412 -18.89 28.10 -16.87
CA GLY A 412 -18.84 28.00 -18.35
C GLY A 412 -19.38 26.68 -18.93
N VAL A 413 -19.32 25.56 -18.19
CA VAL A 413 -19.66 24.21 -18.72
C VAL A 413 -21.05 24.15 -19.38
N VAL A 414 -22.08 24.73 -18.77
CA VAL A 414 -23.45 24.72 -19.32
C VAL A 414 -23.50 25.39 -20.69
N SER A 415 -22.80 26.52 -20.86
CA SER A 415 -22.69 27.24 -22.14
C SER A 415 -21.92 26.42 -23.18
N VAL A 416 -20.79 25.84 -22.79
CA VAL A 416 -19.98 24.97 -23.66
C VAL A 416 -20.77 23.78 -24.18
N LEU A 417 -21.50 23.07 -23.32
CA LEU A 417 -22.35 21.94 -23.75
C LEU A 417 -23.46 22.39 -24.71
N GLN A 418 -24.06 23.56 -24.50
CA GLN A 418 -25.06 24.13 -25.42
C GLN A 418 -24.43 24.50 -26.77
N LYS A 419 -23.25 25.15 -26.78
CA LYS A 419 -22.50 25.52 -27.99
C LYS A 419 -22.04 24.30 -28.79
N LEU A 420 -21.63 23.22 -28.12
CA LEU A 420 -21.32 21.93 -28.75
C LEU A 420 -22.55 21.34 -29.47
N ARG A 421 -23.71 21.34 -28.81
CA ARG A 421 -24.98 20.89 -29.44
C ARG A 421 -25.38 21.75 -30.63
N GLN A 422 -25.25 23.08 -30.53
CA GLN A 422 -25.51 24.01 -31.63
C GLN A 422 -24.57 23.77 -32.83
N ARG A 423 -23.32 23.36 -32.57
CA ARG A 423 -22.33 22.91 -33.58
C ARG A 423 -22.57 21.48 -34.10
N GLY A 424 -23.68 20.83 -33.73
CA GLY A 424 -24.03 19.48 -34.17
C GLY A 424 -23.15 18.38 -33.58
N LYS A 425 -22.43 18.63 -32.48
CA LYS A 425 -21.56 17.65 -31.83
C LYS A 425 -22.36 16.64 -31.00
N SER A 426 -21.97 15.37 -31.09
CA SER A 426 -22.53 14.31 -30.26
C SER A 426 -21.90 14.36 -28.86
N ILE A 427 -22.71 14.19 -27.82
CA ILE A 427 -22.29 14.27 -26.42
C ILE A 427 -22.61 12.95 -25.74
N ILE A 428 -21.65 12.43 -24.97
CA ILE A 428 -21.81 11.22 -24.16
C ILE A 428 -21.21 11.50 -22.78
N PHE A 429 -21.99 11.30 -21.72
CA PHE A 429 -21.55 11.46 -20.33
C PHE A 429 -21.13 10.09 -19.77
N VAL A 430 -19.88 9.93 -19.36
CA VAL A 430 -19.29 8.64 -18.97
C VAL A 430 -18.73 8.71 -17.56
N THR A 431 -19.40 8.08 -16.59
CA THR A 431 -19.04 8.16 -15.15
C THR A 431 -18.80 6.78 -14.53
N ASN A 432 -17.77 6.68 -13.68
CA ASN A 432 -17.50 5.47 -12.91
C ASN A 432 -18.46 5.26 -11.73
N ASN A 433 -19.28 6.25 -11.36
CA ASN A 433 -20.14 6.17 -10.19
C ASN A 433 -21.43 5.35 -10.47
N ALA A 434 -21.48 4.14 -9.92
CA ALA A 434 -22.60 3.20 -10.04
C ALA A 434 -23.77 3.44 -9.06
N SER A 435 -23.65 4.42 -8.15
CA SER A 435 -24.64 4.58 -7.06
C SER A 435 -26.00 5.10 -7.51
N LYS A 436 -26.10 5.59 -8.75
CA LYS A 436 -27.27 6.22 -9.37
C LYS A 436 -27.49 5.62 -10.76
N SER A 437 -28.75 5.43 -11.15
CA SER A 437 -29.13 5.13 -12.53
C SER A 437 -28.98 6.37 -13.42
N ARG A 438 -29.01 6.15 -14.73
CA ARG A 438 -29.15 7.20 -15.75
C ARG A 438 -30.37 8.08 -15.47
N GLN A 439 -31.51 7.51 -15.06
CA GLN A 439 -32.72 8.27 -14.75
C GLN A 439 -32.50 9.21 -13.54
N THR A 440 -31.73 8.78 -12.54
CA THR A 440 -31.34 9.62 -11.41
C THR A 440 -30.26 10.65 -11.79
N TYR A 441 -29.36 10.32 -12.72
CA TYR A 441 -28.44 11.29 -13.32
C TYR A 441 -29.16 12.38 -14.11
N LEU A 442 -30.18 12.07 -14.92
CA LEU A 442 -30.97 13.08 -15.63
C LEU A 442 -31.58 14.13 -14.69
N LYS A 443 -32.03 13.72 -13.49
CA LYS A 443 -32.50 14.63 -12.45
C LYS A 443 -31.36 15.54 -11.93
N LYS A 444 -30.14 15.01 -11.75
CA LYS A 444 -28.95 15.82 -11.37
C LYS A 444 -28.57 16.81 -12.47
N PHE A 445 -28.47 16.35 -13.73
CA PHE A 445 -28.19 17.22 -14.89
C PHE A 445 -29.21 18.37 -14.99
N ALA A 446 -30.51 18.07 -14.88
CA ALA A 446 -31.56 19.07 -14.90
C ALA A 446 -31.44 20.09 -13.74
N GLY A 447 -31.12 19.65 -12.52
CA GLY A 447 -30.85 20.53 -11.38
C GLY A 447 -29.63 21.44 -11.56
N MET A 448 -28.70 21.06 -12.44
CA MET A 448 -27.50 21.82 -12.82
C MET A 448 -27.69 22.62 -14.13
N ASN A 449 -28.91 22.68 -14.68
CA ASN A 449 -29.25 23.27 -15.98
C ASN A 449 -28.51 22.65 -17.18
N ILE A 450 -27.93 21.45 -17.02
CA ILE A 450 -27.30 20.70 -18.10
C ILE A 450 -28.39 19.90 -18.84
N GLN A 451 -28.46 20.08 -20.16
CA GLN A 451 -29.33 19.28 -21.02
C GLN A 451 -28.67 17.93 -21.33
N ALA A 452 -29.34 16.84 -20.96
CA ALA A 452 -28.93 15.46 -21.22
C ALA A 452 -30.16 14.58 -21.53
N SER A 453 -30.01 13.56 -22.37
CA SER A 453 -31.00 12.49 -22.57
C SER A 453 -30.49 11.13 -22.07
N LEU A 454 -31.41 10.19 -21.84
CA LEU A 454 -31.10 8.91 -21.17
C LEU A 454 -30.05 8.08 -21.92
N ASP A 455 -30.05 8.17 -23.25
CA ASP A 455 -29.13 7.48 -24.15
C ASP A 455 -27.74 8.13 -24.22
N GLU A 456 -27.57 9.35 -23.73
CA GLU A 456 -26.26 10.02 -23.64
C GLU A 456 -25.49 9.63 -22.37
N VAL A 457 -26.14 9.05 -21.36
CA VAL A 457 -25.51 8.76 -20.06
C VAL A 457 -25.05 7.30 -19.99
N PHE A 458 -23.76 7.10 -19.76
CA PHE A 458 -23.11 5.82 -19.50
C PHE A 458 -22.46 5.84 -18.12
N SER A 459 -23.26 5.51 -17.09
CA SER A 459 -22.74 5.13 -15.80
C SER A 459 -22.15 3.71 -15.86
N SER A 460 -21.21 3.42 -14.96
CA SER A 460 -20.68 2.06 -14.77
C SER A 460 -21.75 1.04 -14.35
N SER A 461 -22.86 1.48 -13.73
CA SER A 461 -24.02 0.63 -13.48
C SER A 461 -24.71 0.22 -14.78
N TYR A 462 -25.02 1.19 -15.66
CA TYR A 462 -25.61 0.90 -16.97
C TYR A 462 -24.70 0.03 -17.83
N ALA A 463 -23.40 0.38 -17.89
CA ALA A 463 -22.41 -0.42 -18.60
C ALA A 463 -22.34 -1.87 -18.07
N SER A 464 -22.52 -2.10 -16.76
CA SER A 464 -22.54 -3.46 -16.20
C SER A 464 -23.76 -4.27 -16.65
N ALA A 465 -24.94 -3.65 -16.72
CA ALA A 465 -26.16 -4.28 -17.25
C ALA A 465 -26.04 -4.57 -18.75
N VAL A 466 -25.51 -3.62 -19.53
CA VAL A 466 -25.23 -3.81 -20.97
C VAL A 466 -24.19 -4.89 -21.21
N TYR A 467 -23.14 -4.96 -20.38
CA TYR A 467 -22.09 -5.98 -20.49
C TYR A 467 -22.65 -7.40 -20.26
N LEU A 468 -23.45 -7.58 -19.20
CA LEU A 468 -24.17 -8.83 -18.94
C LEU A 468 -25.02 -9.24 -20.16
N LYS A 469 -25.87 -8.33 -20.65
CA LYS A 469 -26.84 -8.65 -21.71
C LYS A 469 -26.23 -8.81 -23.10
N LYS A 470 -25.35 -7.91 -23.53
CA LYS A 470 -24.84 -7.85 -24.91
C LYS A 470 -23.50 -8.56 -25.11
N VAL A 471 -22.68 -8.71 -24.06
CA VAL A 471 -21.31 -9.26 -24.18
C VAL A 471 -21.21 -10.65 -23.56
N LEU A 472 -21.89 -10.91 -22.44
CA LEU A 472 -21.94 -12.23 -21.81
C LEU A 472 -23.13 -13.11 -22.25
N ASP A 473 -24.06 -12.57 -23.04
CA ASP A 473 -25.33 -13.22 -23.42
C ASP A 473 -26.06 -13.80 -22.19
N PHE A 474 -26.12 -12.99 -21.11
CA PHE A 474 -26.56 -13.46 -19.81
C PHE A 474 -28.03 -13.92 -19.83
N PRO A 475 -28.34 -15.20 -19.51
CA PRO A 475 -29.69 -15.73 -19.69
C PRO A 475 -30.73 -15.03 -18.82
N ALA A 476 -31.87 -14.68 -19.42
CA ALA A 476 -32.93 -13.89 -18.78
C ALA A 476 -33.62 -14.57 -17.57
N ASP A 477 -33.49 -15.89 -17.42
CA ASP A 477 -34.01 -16.65 -16.28
C ASP A 477 -33.02 -16.76 -15.11
N ARG A 478 -31.78 -16.29 -15.31
CA ARG A 478 -30.72 -16.25 -14.30
C ARG A 478 -30.68 -14.89 -13.61
N LYS A 479 -30.17 -14.87 -12.37
CA LYS A 479 -30.14 -13.68 -11.51
C LYS A 479 -28.74 -13.09 -11.36
N VAL A 480 -28.69 -11.79 -11.11
CA VAL A 480 -27.51 -11.08 -10.60
C VAL A 480 -27.67 -10.89 -9.09
N TYR A 481 -26.67 -11.29 -8.30
CA TYR A 481 -26.57 -10.87 -6.91
C TYR A 481 -25.79 -9.56 -6.83
N VAL A 482 -26.43 -8.51 -6.32
CA VAL A 482 -25.89 -7.14 -6.30
C VAL A 482 -25.26 -6.84 -4.94
N ILE A 483 -24.07 -6.26 -4.95
CA ILE A 483 -23.51 -5.49 -3.83
C ILE A 483 -23.35 -4.07 -4.33
N GLY A 484 -24.16 -3.14 -3.84
CA GLY A 484 -24.24 -1.78 -4.38
C GLY A 484 -25.49 -1.05 -3.94
N MET A 485 -25.58 0.22 -4.35
CA MET A 485 -26.79 1.05 -4.21
C MET A 485 -27.76 0.82 -5.40
N HIS A 486 -29.00 1.27 -5.21
CA HIS A 486 -30.13 1.20 -6.17
C HIS A 486 -29.80 1.51 -7.64
N GLY A 487 -28.80 2.36 -7.91
CA GLY A 487 -28.39 2.68 -9.27
C GLY A 487 -27.88 1.51 -10.12
N ILE A 488 -27.53 0.37 -9.51
CA ILE A 488 -27.25 -0.89 -10.22
C ILE A 488 -28.56 -1.66 -10.49
N GLU A 489 -29.41 -1.79 -9.48
CA GLU A 489 -30.70 -2.47 -9.55
C GLU A 489 -31.60 -1.87 -10.64
N GLU A 490 -31.77 -0.55 -10.64
CA GLU A 490 -32.58 0.19 -11.63
C GLU A 490 -32.09 -0.01 -13.09
N GLU A 491 -30.79 -0.23 -13.31
CA GLU A 491 -30.22 -0.47 -14.65
C GLU A 491 -30.32 -1.94 -15.07
N LEU A 492 -30.26 -2.88 -14.12
CA LEU A 492 -30.57 -4.29 -14.38
C LEU A 492 -32.06 -4.46 -14.74
N ASP A 493 -32.95 -3.78 -14.00
CA ASP A 493 -34.39 -3.74 -14.30
C ASP A 493 -34.66 -3.13 -15.68
N ALA A 494 -34.01 -2.01 -16.03
CA ALA A 494 -34.14 -1.38 -17.34
C ALA A 494 -33.72 -2.32 -18.49
N GLU A 495 -32.72 -3.17 -18.27
CA GLU A 495 -32.28 -4.18 -19.25
C GLU A 495 -33.03 -5.52 -19.12
N ASN A 496 -34.01 -5.64 -18.22
CA ASN A 496 -34.81 -6.84 -17.93
C ASN A 496 -33.97 -8.03 -17.41
N ILE A 497 -32.95 -7.75 -16.59
CA ILE A 497 -32.11 -8.74 -15.93
C ILE A 497 -32.61 -8.93 -14.50
N LEU A 498 -32.99 -10.16 -14.13
CA LEU A 498 -33.42 -10.48 -12.77
C LEU A 498 -32.27 -10.26 -11.77
N HIS A 499 -32.57 -9.71 -10.59
CA HIS A 499 -31.57 -9.45 -9.57
C HIS A 499 -32.06 -9.73 -8.14
N CYS A 500 -31.15 -9.67 -7.18
CA CYS A 500 -31.38 -9.80 -5.74
C CYS A 500 -30.19 -9.22 -4.95
N GLY A 501 -30.38 -8.97 -3.64
CA GLY A 501 -29.39 -8.29 -2.81
C GLY A 501 -29.50 -6.77 -2.95
N GLY A 502 -28.40 -6.07 -3.18
CA GLY A 502 -28.40 -4.63 -3.40
C GLY A 502 -28.95 -3.85 -2.21
N THR A 503 -30.05 -3.13 -2.41
CA THR A 503 -30.72 -2.34 -1.36
C THR A 503 -31.75 -3.12 -0.51
N ASP A 504 -31.89 -4.44 -0.71
CA ASP A 504 -32.78 -5.29 0.10
C ASP A 504 -32.53 -5.13 1.62
N ALA A 505 -33.61 -4.96 2.37
CA ALA A 505 -33.60 -4.80 3.82
C ALA A 505 -33.05 -6.03 4.56
N GLU A 506 -33.15 -7.24 3.99
CA GLU A 506 -32.58 -8.47 4.58
C GLU A 506 -31.06 -8.54 4.41
N ASP A 507 -30.51 -7.94 3.36
CA ASP A 507 -29.06 -7.88 3.08
C ASP A 507 -28.38 -6.68 3.77
N ASN A 508 -29.13 -5.63 4.06
CA ASN A 508 -28.73 -4.44 4.81
C ASN A 508 -28.73 -4.62 6.34
N LYS A 509 -28.58 -5.86 6.84
CA LYS A 509 -28.51 -6.18 8.27
C LYS A 509 -27.09 -6.54 8.72
N PHE A 510 -26.80 -6.26 9.99
CA PHE A 510 -25.61 -6.78 10.67
C PHE A 510 -25.94 -8.14 11.32
N LEU A 511 -25.07 -9.13 11.14
CA LEU A 511 -25.17 -10.40 11.87
C LEU A 511 -24.76 -10.22 13.34
N PRO A 512 -25.39 -10.97 14.27
CA PRO A 512 -24.83 -11.19 15.60
C PRO A 512 -23.42 -11.79 15.51
N ALA A 513 -22.59 -11.54 16.53
CA ALA A 513 -21.20 -11.99 16.52
C ALA A 513 -21.10 -13.53 16.45
N LEU A 514 -20.44 -14.03 15.40
CA LEU A 514 -20.25 -15.46 15.10
C LEU A 514 -21.55 -16.25 14.81
N ASP A 515 -22.69 -15.57 14.57
CA ASP A 515 -23.91 -16.22 14.12
C ASP A 515 -23.91 -16.31 12.58
N PHE A 516 -23.88 -17.55 12.08
CA PHE A 516 -23.93 -17.88 10.65
C PHE A 516 -25.24 -18.57 10.26
N THR A 517 -26.24 -18.63 11.16
CA THR A 517 -27.44 -19.47 10.97
C THR A 517 -28.22 -19.06 9.71
N SER A 518 -28.39 -17.75 9.48
CA SER A 518 -29.01 -17.20 8.26
C SER A 518 -28.22 -17.42 6.97
N LEU A 519 -26.96 -17.87 7.07
CA LEU A 519 -26.07 -18.21 5.94
C LEU A 519 -25.87 -19.73 5.78
N GLN A 520 -26.52 -20.54 6.63
CA GLN A 520 -26.50 -22.01 6.57
C GLN A 520 -27.71 -22.61 5.86
N ASN A 521 -28.83 -21.88 5.81
CA ASN A 521 -30.01 -22.31 5.06
C ASN A 521 -29.70 -22.36 3.55
N ASP A 522 -30.24 -23.36 2.85
CA ASP A 522 -30.06 -23.48 1.40
C ASP A 522 -30.65 -22.27 0.64
N ASP A 523 -31.74 -21.69 1.16
CA ASP A 523 -32.36 -20.46 0.65
C ASP A 523 -31.43 -19.22 0.71
N ALA A 524 -30.35 -19.26 1.50
CA ALA A 524 -29.40 -18.16 1.56
C ALA A 524 -28.63 -17.99 0.24
N ILE A 525 -28.50 -19.07 -0.55
CA ILE A 525 -27.75 -19.14 -1.81
C ILE A 525 -28.69 -19.51 -2.95
N ASP A 526 -29.35 -18.51 -3.52
CA ASP A 526 -30.19 -18.68 -4.71
C ASP A 526 -29.39 -19.35 -5.87
N PRO A 527 -29.80 -20.56 -6.32
CA PRO A 527 -29.08 -21.30 -7.35
C PRO A 527 -29.18 -20.65 -8.73
N LYS A 528 -30.16 -19.76 -8.96
CA LYS A 528 -30.32 -19.02 -10.22
C LYS A 528 -29.36 -17.84 -10.34
N VAL A 529 -28.70 -17.41 -9.26
CA VAL A 529 -27.64 -16.39 -9.36
C VAL A 529 -26.54 -16.90 -10.30
N GLY A 530 -26.34 -16.22 -11.43
CA GLY A 530 -25.31 -16.50 -12.44
C GLY A 530 -24.23 -15.42 -12.52
N ALA A 531 -24.38 -14.32 -11.79
CA ALA A 531 -23.37 -13.28 -11.68
C ALA A 531 -23.42 -12.60 -10.31
N VAL A 532 -22.27 -12.15 -9.83
CA VAL A 532 -22.17 -11.15 -8.75
C VAL A 532 -21.67 -9.84 -9.36
N VAL A 533 -22.42 -8.76 -9.17
CA VAL A 533 -22.00 -7.40 -9.54
C VAL A 533 -21.72 -6.61 -8.26
N CYS A 534 -20.50 -6.12 -8.10
CA CYS A 534 -20.07 -5.30 -6.96
C CYS A 534 -19.77 -3.87 -7.41
N GLY A 535 -20.38 -2.90 -6.76
CA GLY A 535 -20.11 -1.47 -6.92
C GLY A 535 -19.97 -0.76 -5.57
N PHE A 536 -20.17 0.54 -5.58
CA PHE A 536 -20.17 1.34 -4.35
C PHE A 536 -21.44 1.08 -3.53
N ASP A 537 -21.28 0.81 -2.23
CA ASP A 537 -22.35 0.43 -1.31
C ASP A 537 -22.11 1.05 0.08
N MET A 538 -23.01 1.93 0.53
CA MET A 538 -22.93 2.53 1.87
C MET A 538 -23.41 1.59 2.99
N HIS A 539 -24.07 0.49 2.63
CA HIS A 539 -24.60 -0.53 3.55
C HIS A 539 -23.86 -1.87 3.38
N MET A 540 -22.59 -1.82 2.95
CA MET A 540 -21.72 -2.99 2.86
C MET A 540 -21.69 -3.75 4.19
N SER A 541 -22.15 -5.00 4.16
CA SER A 541 -22.32 -5.85 5.34
C SER A 541 -21.59 -7.19 5.19
N TYR A 542 -21.36 -7.89 6.31
CA TYR A 542 -20.83 -9.25 6.26
C TYR A 542 -21.78 -10.22 5.55
N ILE A 543 -23.10 -10.00 5.64
CA ILE A 543 -24.12 -10.81 4.93
C ILE A 543 -23.87 -10.73 3.42
N LYS A 544 -23.73 -9.52 2.88
CA LYS A 544 -23.50 -9.30 1.45
C LYS A 544 -22.22 -10.00 0.96
N LEU A 545 -21.13 -9.80 1.68
CA LEU A 545 -19.86 -10.45 1.39
C LEU A 545 -19.95 -11.98 1.46
N ALA A 546 -20.67 -12.54 2.43
CA ALA A 546 -20.79 -13.98 2.62
C ALA A 546 -21.67 -14.65 1.55
N LYS A 547 -22.82 -14.06 1.20
CA LYS A 547 -23.68 -14.54 0.11
C LYS A 547 -22.94 -14.49 -1.23
N ALA A 548 -22.34 -13.35 -1.56
CA ALA A 548 -21.55 -13.20 -2.78
C ALA A 548 -20.35 -14.19 -2.83
N PHE A 549 -19.62 -14.35 -1.73
CA PHE A 549 -18.53 -15.34 -1.64
C PHE A 549 -19.03 -16.74 -1.98
N LYS A 550 -20.14 -17.17 -1.37
CA LYS A 550 -20.75 -18.48 -1.63
C LYS A 550 -21.19 -18.65 -3.09
N HIS A 551 -21.81 -17.65 -3.72
CA HIS A 551 -22.12 -17.70 -5.15
C HIS A 551 -20.86 -17.82 -6.02
N LEU A 552 -19.79 -17.11 -5.65
CA LEU A 552 -18.52 -17.09 -6.39
C LEU A 552 -17.61 -18.30 -6.15
N THR A 553 -17.90 -19.13 -5.12
CA THR A 553 -17.09 -20.32 -4.76
C THR A 553 -17.88 -21.63 -4.68
N ARG A 554 -19.17 -21.66 -5.05
CA ARG A 554 -19.97 -22.90 -5.09
C ARG A 554 -19.39 -23.88 -6.13
N PRO A 555 -19.57 -25.21 -5.97
CA PRO A 555 -19.15 -26.17 -6.98
C PRO A 555 -19.65 -25.80 -8.39
N GLY A 556 -18.75 -25.74 -9.38
CA GLY A 556 -19.04 -25.35 -10.76
C GLY A 556 -19.17 -23.85 -11.02
N PHE A 557 -18.74 -22.97 -10.10
CA PHE A 557 -18.75 -21.50 -10.29
C PHE A 557 -17.95 -21.01 -11.52
N ASP A 558 -17.02 -21.82 -12.01
CA ASP A 558 -16.09 -21.58 -13.11
C ASP A 558 -16.62 -22.09 -14.47
N GLY A 559 -17.71 -22.85 -14.47
CA GLY A 559 -18.41 -23.27 -15.67
C GLY A 559 -19.19 -22.13 -16.35
N PRO A 560 -19.85 -22.41 -17.48
CA PRO A 560 -20.73 -21.45 -18.15
C PRO A 560 -22.00 -21.17 -17.33
N VAL A 561 -22.58 -19.99 -17.52
CA VAL A 561 -23.97 -19.70 -17.13
C VAL A 561 -24.87 -20.16 -18.29
N GLN A 562 -25.89 -20.97 -17.99
CA GLN A 562 -26.77 -21.57 -19.00
C GLN A 562 -28.23 -21.27 -18.67
N ALA A 563 -29.03 -21.03 -19.72
CA ALA A 563 -30.48 -20.87 -19.61
C ALA A 563 -31.13 -22.18 -19.12
N GLY A 564 -32.13 -22.08 -18.25
CA GLY A 564 -32.86 -23.20 -17.67
C GLY A 564 -32.10 -24.01 -16.60
N ALA A 565 -30.84 -23.67 -16.32
CA ALA A 565 -30.04 -24.35 -15.31
C ALA A 565 -30.23 -23.72 -13.91
N GLU A 566 -30.12 -24.54 -12.87
CA GLU A 566 -29.99 -24.10 -11.48
C GLU A 566 -28.61 -24.54 -10.95
N GLY A 567 -27.83 -23.60 -10.40
CA GLY A 567 -26.41 -23.80 -10.10
C GLY A 567 -25.48 -23.46 -11.28
N GLY A 568 -24.31 -24.08 -11.36
CA GLY A 568 -23.31 -23.83 -12.41
C GLY A 568 -22.60 -22.48 -12.29
N GLY A 569 -22.16 -21.95 -13.43
CA GLY A 569 -21.28 -20.78 -13.54
C GLY A 569 -21.71 -19.56 -12.74
N CYS A 570 -20.73 -18.74 -12.34
CA CYS A 570 -20.98 -17.42 -11.76
C CYS A 570 -19.94 -16.41 -12.25
N HIS A 571 -20.36 -15.40 -13.00
CA HIS A 571 -19.51 -14.26 -13.33
C HIS A 571 -19.20 -13.42 -12.08
N PHE A 572 -18.04 -12.78 -12.06
CA PHE A 572 -17.66 -11.81 -11.04
C PHE A 572 -17.37 -10.48 -11.73
N ILE A 573 -18.18 -9.47 -11.44
CA ILE A 573 -18.17 -8.18 -12.14
C ILE A 573 -17.99 -7.07 -11.11
N LEU A 574 -17.12 -6.12 -11.42
CA LEU A 574 -16.97 -4.86 -10.68
C LEU A 574 -17.44 -3.70 -11.55
N THR A 575 -18.23 -2.78 -10.99
CA THR A 575 -18.63 -1.57 -11.73
C THR A 575 -17.43 -0.67 -12.01
N ASN A 576 -16.50 -0.56 -11.05
CA ASN A 576 -15.19 0.07 -11.20
C ASN A 576 -14.25 -0.48 -10.11
N ASP A 577 -12.95 -0.24 -10.27
CA ASP A 577 -11.90 -0.57 -9.29
C ASP A 577 -11.34 0.67 -8.58
N ASP A 578 -12.07 1.79 -8.57
CA ASP A 578 -11.65 3.02 -7.91
C ASP A 578 -11.41 2.78 -6.42
N SER A 579 -10.17 3.01 -5.98
CA SER A 579 -9.78 2.86 -4.58
C SER A 579 -10.46 3.90 -3.68
N THR A 580 -10.79 5.07 -4.22
CA THR A 580 -11.41 6.20 -3.51
C THR A 580 -12.68 6.71 -4.19
N PHE A 581 -13.55 7.34 -3.39
CA PHE A 581 -14.76 8.03 -3.83
C PHE A 581 -14.65 9.51 -3.40
N PRO A 582 -14.78 10.49 -4.33
CA PRO A 582 -14.70 11.89 -3.99
C PRO A 582 -15.99 12.37 -3.31
N ALA A 583 -15.89 12.91 -2.08
CA ALA A 583 -16.97 13.64 -1.45
C ALA A 583 -16.44 14.71 -0.49
N LYS A 584 -17.36 15.48 0.11
CA LYS A 584 -17.01 16.51 1.11
C LYS A 584 -16.22 15.88 2.26
N GLY A 585 -15.14 16.54 2.67
CA GLY A 585 -14.23 16.06 3.73
C GLY A 585 -13.03 15.25 3.23
N GLY A 586 -12.95 14.92 1.93
CA GLY A 586 -11.78 14.26 1.32
C GLY A 586 -12.14 12.97 0.57
N PRO A 587 -11.15 12.19 0.13
CA PRO A 587 -11.38 10.91 -0.51
C PRO A 587 -11.83 9.84 0.51
N TRP A 588 -12.98 9.23 0.26
CA TRP A 588 -13.52 8.11 1.04
C TRP A 588 -13.24 6.78 0.34
N PRO A 589 -13.48 5.59 0.93
CA PRO A 589 -13.28 4.31 0.24
C PRO A 589 -14.19 4.16 -0.99
N GLY A 590 -13.62 3.87 -2.16
CA GLY A 590 -14.34 3.65 -3.42
C GLY A 590 -14.79 2.20 -3.65
N ALA A 591 -15.38 1.90 -4.81
CA ALA A 591 -15.92 0.57 -5.10
C ALA A 591 -14.83 -0.53 -5.17
N GLY A 592 -13.63 -0.18 -5.62
CA GLY A 592 -12.46 -1.07 -5.57
C GLY A 592 -12.04 -1.40 -4.13
N SER A 593 -12.09 -0.42 -3.22
CA SER A 593 -11.84 -0.65 -1.79
C SER A 593 -12.92 -1.52 -1.13
N LEU A 594 -14.19 -1.35 -1.51
CA LEU A 594 -15.32 -2.09 -0.98
C LEU A 594 -15.38 -3.55 -1.49
N SER A 595 -14.96 -3.81 -2.72
CA SER A 595 -14.90 -5.15 -3.32
C SER A 595 -13.65 -5.96 -2.94
N ALA A 596 -12.58 -5.32 -2.48
CA ALA A 596 -11.32 -5.96 -2.11
C ALA A 596 -11.44 -7.19 -1.15
N PRO A 597 -12.33 -7.22 -0.13
CA PRO A 597 -12.51 -8.40 0.72
C PRO A 597 -13.03 -9.62 -0.06
N LEU A 598 -13.87 -9.40 -1.07
CA LEU A 598 -14.45 -10.46 -1.90
C LEU A 598 -13.42 -11.00 -2.91
N ILE A 599 -12.62 -10.10 -3.52
CA ILE A 599 -11.49 -10.49 -4.37
C ILE A 599 -10.48 -11.32 -3.56
N PHE A 600 -10.10 -10.85 -2.37
CA PHE A 600 -9.12 -11.53 -1.52
C PHE A 600 -9.59 -12.91 -1.02
N SER A 601 -10.85 -13.02 -0.60
CA SER A 601 -11.40 -14.28 -0.08
C SER A 601 -11.64 -15.32 -1.17
N THR A 602 -12.23 -14.92 -2.32
CA THR A 602 -12.49 -15.82 -3.45
C THR A 602 -11.25 -16.14 -4.28
N LYS A 603 -10.24 -15.27 -4.25
CA LYS A 603 -9.06 -15.26 -5.15
C LYS A 603 -9.41 -15.16 -6.64
N ARG A 604 -10.63 -14.74 -6.98
CA ARG A 604 -11.07 -14.56 -8.37
C ARG A 604 -10.75 -13.15 -8.83
N THR A 605 -10.17 -13.02 -10.02
CA THR A 605 -10.09 -11.75 -10.74
C THR A 605 -11.48 -11.42 -11.30
N PRO A 606 -12.09 -10.28 -10.93
CA PRO A 606 -13.34 -9.83 -11.54
C PRO A 606 -13.11 -9.22 -12.92
N THR A 607 -14.14 -9.24 -13.75
CA THR A 607 -14.23 -8.33 -14.91
C THR A 607 -14.63 -6.95 -14.39
N ILE A 608 -13.75 -5.96 -14.56
CA ILE A 608 -14.05 -4.57 -14.19
C ILE A 608 -14.64 -3.88 -15.41
N VAL A 609 -15.81 -3.26 -15.24
CA VAL A 609 -16.57 -2.69 -16.37
C VAL A 609 -16.25 -1.21 -16.60
N GLY A 610 -16.05 -0.41 -15.55
CA GLY A 610 -15.80 1.03 -15.66
C GLY A 610 -14.45 1.43 -16.26
N LYS A 611 -14.22 2.74 -16.41
CA LYS A 611 -12.95 3.33 -16.87
C LYS A 611 -11.81 2.98 -15.88
N PRO A 612 -10.57 2.73 -16.34
CA PRO A 612 -10.09 2.80 -17.73
C PRO A 612 -10.39 1.56 -18.59
N HIS A 613 -11.13 0.57 -18.06
CA HIS A 613 -11.20 -0.76 -18.64
C HIS A 613 -12.01 -0.79 -19.95
N LYS A 614 -11.52 -1.61 -20.88
CA LYS A 614 -12.12 -1.79 -22.22
C LYS A 614 -13.63 -2.12 -22.23
N PRO A 615 -14.21 -2.88 -21.28
CA PRO A 615 -15.64 -3.20 -21.32
C PRO A 615 -16.58 -1.98 -21.28
N MET A 616 -16.24 -0.87 -20.62
CA MET A 616 -17.04 0.38 -20.67
C MET A 616 -17.14 0.85 -22.13
N LEU A 617 -16.01 0.91 -22.82
CA LEU A 617 -15.96 1.35 -24.22
C LEU A 617 -16.72 0.40 -25.13
N ASP A 618 -16.54 -0.92 -24.96
CA ASP A 618 -17.24 -1.92 -25.74
C ASP A 618 -18.77 -1.79 -25.56
N CYS A 619 -19.25 -1.46 -24.35
CA CYS A 619 -20.66 -1.18 -24.08
C CYS A 619 -21.16 0.13 -24.73
N ILE A 620 -20.33 1.18 -24.74
CA ILE A 620 -20.65 2.43 -25.45
C ILE A 620 -20.73 2.16 -26.95
N ILE A 621 -19.70 1.55 -27.56
CA ILE A 621 -19.66 1.24 -29.01
C ILE A 621 -20.81 0.31 -29.43
N ALA A 622 -21.16 -0.70 -28.61
CA ALA A 622 -22.30 -1.59 -28.84
C ALA A 622 -23.69 -0.93 -28.69
N THR A 623 -23.73 0.36 -28.38
CA THR A 623 -24.96 1.13 -28.11
C THR A 623 -25.00 2.47 -28.86
N LYS A 624 -23.84 3.05 -29.16
CA LYS A 624 -23.63 4.32 -29.85
C LYS A 624 -22.61 4.12 -30.98
N GLN A 625 -23.05 4.36 -32.22
CA GLN A 625 -22.14 4.36 -33.36
C GLN A 625 -21.49 5.75 -33.49
N PHE A 626 -20.17 5.80 -33.41
CA PHE A 626 -19.34 6.96 -33.69
C PHE A 626 -17.99 6.49 -34.26
N ASP A 627 -17.26 7.38 -34.95
CA ASP A 627 -15.88 7.10 -35.38
C ASP A 627 -14.92 7.42 -34.22
N PRO A 628 -14.18 6.44 -33.67
CA PRO A 628 -13.20 6.68 -32.60
C PRO A 628 -12.15 7.73 -32.98
N LYS A 629 -11.76 7.83 -34.25
CA LYS A 629 -10.77 8.81 -34.72
C LYS A 629 -11.29 10.25 -34.70
N ARG A 630 -12.61 10.43 -34.64
CA ARG A 630 -13.31 11.72 -34.51
C ARG A 630 -14.02 11.83 -33.17
N ALA A 631 -13.59 11.05 -32.17
CA ALA A 631 -14.03 11.15 -30.79
C ALA A 631 -12.91 11.61 -29.86
N ILE A 632 -13.30 12.32 -28.80
CA ILE A 632 -12.41 12.79 -27.74
C ILE A 632 -13.04 12.56 -26.36
N MET A 633 -12.25 12.05 -25.43
CA MET A 633 -12.58 11.95 -24.01
C MET A 633 -12.05 13.17 -23.25
N VAL A 634 -12.93 13.85 -22.53
CA VAL A 634 -12.62 14.96 -21.63
C VAL A 634 -12.70 14.44 -20.20
N GLY A 635 -11.58 14.52 -19.47
CA GLY A 635 -11.43 13.92 -18.14
C GLY A 635 -10.53 14.75 -17.24
N ASP A 636 -10.61 14.53 -15.93
CA ASP A 636 -9.79 15.21 -14.93
C ASP A 636 -8.66 14.30 -14.38
N ARG A 637 -8.64 13.02 -14.75
CA ARG A 637 -7.79 12.02 -14.10
C ARG A 637 -7.06 11.11 -15.08
N LEU A 638 -5.74 11.07 -14.94
CA LEU A 638 -4.84 10.33 -15.85
C LEU A 638 -5.13 8.83 -15.89
N ASN A 639 -5.16 8.18 -14.73
CA ASN A 639 -5.26 6.73 -14.60
C ASN A 639 -6.68 6.16 -14.84
N THR A 640 -7.64 7.00 -15.23
CA THR A 640 -9.01 6.60 -15.56
C THR A 640 -9.42 7.13 -16.92
N ASP A 641 -9.49 8.45 -17.12
CA ASP A 641 -10.06 9.02 -18.35
C ASP A 641 -9.07 9.03 -19.51
N ILE A 642 -7.82 9.39 -19.23
CA ILE A 642 -6.78 9.47 -20.26
C ILE A 642 -6.31 8.07 -20.65
N GLU A 643 -6.23 7.15 -19.69
CA GLU A 643 -6.03 5.72 -19.97
C GLU A 643 -7.23 5.07 -20.68
N PHE A 644 -8.48 5.42 -20.34
CA PHE A 644 -9.67 5.01 -21.09
C PHE A 644 -9.62 5.46 -22.55
N ALA A 645 -9.25 6.73 -22.77
CA ALA A 645 -9.14 7.30 -24.10
C ALA A 645 -8.13 6.53 -24.97
N LYS A 646 -6.92 6.33 -24.42
CA LYS A 646 -5.84 5.57 -25.06
C LYS A 646 -6.22 4.12 -25.33
N ALA A 647 -6.82 3.44 -24.35
CA ALA A 647 -7.30 2.07 -24.50
C ALA A 647 -8.39 1.95 -25.59
N GLY A 648 -9.13 3.03 -25.85
CA GLY A 648 -10.13 3.11 -26.91
C GLY A 648 -9.66 3.63 -28.26
N GLY A 649 -8.43 4.12 -28.38
CA GLY A 649 -7.96 4.79 -29.59
C GLY A 649 -8.74 6.07 -29.93
N ILE A 650 -9.32 6.71 -28.91
CA ILE A 650 -9.96 8.03 -29.00
C ILE A 650 -9.00 9.09 -28.44
N ALA A 651 -9.13 10.34 -28.89
CA ALA A 651 -8.29 11.42 -28.37
C ALA A 651 -8.61 11.74 -26.90
N SER A 652 -7.70 12.44 -26.23
CA SER A 652 -7.81 12.78 -24.80
C SER A 652 -7.55 14.25 -24.51
N LEU A 653 -8.45 14.87 -23.73
CA LEU A 653 -8.33 16.23 -23.21
C LEU A 653 -8.35 16.16 -21.67
N LEU A 654 -7.23 16.50 -21.04
CA LEU A 654 -7.15 16.66 -19.59
C LEU A 654 -7.62 18.06 -19.19
N VAL A 655 -8.52 18.14 -18.22
CA VAL A 655 -8.86 19.39 -17.49
C VAL A 655 -8.17 19.43 -16.13
N LEU A 656 -7.82 20.61 -15.64
CA LEU A 656 -7.14 20.80 -14.35
C LEU A 656 -8.10 21.20 -13.20
N THR A 657 -9.41 21.00 -13.39
CA THR A 657 -10.45 21.31 -12.39
C THR A 657 -10.70 20.19 -11.35
N GLY A 658 -10.05 19.03 -11.51
CA GLY A 658 -10.29 17.85 -10.66
C GLY A 658 -9.01 17.25 -10.03
N ILE A 659 -8.80 15.95 -10.22
CA ILE A 659 -7.85 15.14 -9.44
C ILE A 659 -6.39 15.27 -9.92
N SER A 660 -6.12 15.02 -11.21
CA SER A 660 -4.74 15.00 -11.71
C SER A 660 -4.21 16.41 -11.94
N LYS A 661 -2.96 16.60 -11.54
CA LYS A 661 -2.26 17.89 -11.61
C LYS A 661 -1.28 17.93 -12.78
N ARG A 662 -0.87 19.15 -13.12
CA ARG A 662 0.01 19.43 -14.26
C ARG A 662 1.43 18.85 -14.11
N ASP A 663 1.94 18.75 -12.88
CA ASP A 663 3.22 18.11 -12.57
C ASP A 663 3.23 16.60 -12.87
N GLU A 664 2.08 15.92 -12.82
CA GLU A 664 1.95 14.50 -13.18
C GLU A 664 2.16 14.22 -14.69
N ILE A 665 2.04 15.24 -15.55
CA ILE A 665 2.23 15.13 -17.02
C ILE A 665 3.50 15.81 -17.54
N GLU A 666 4.16 16.65 -16.75
CA GLU A 666 5.40 17.36 -17.12
C GLU A 666 6.67 16.71 -16.55
N GLY A 667 6.54 15.75 -15.63
CA GLY A 667 7.67 15.00 -15.06
C GLY A 667 8.30 13.98 -16.03
N PRO A 668 9.60 13.65 -15.88
CA PRO A 668 10.29 12.66 -16.72
C PRO A 668 9.73 11.24 -16.60
N ASP A 669 8.99 10.94 -15.52
CA ASP A 669 8.34 9.65 -15.24
C ASP A 669 6.84 9.64 -15.60
N ALA A 670 6.35 10.60 -16.39
CA ALA A 670 4.93 10.73 -16.76
C ALA A 670 4.44 9.54 -17.61
N LYS A 671 3.87 8.53 -16.94
CA LYS A 671 3.39 7.27 -17.55
C LYS A 671 2.26 7.49 -18.56
N THR A 672 1.40 8.46 -18.29
CA THR A 672 0.19 8.74 -19.08
C THR A 672 0.10 10.22 -19.38
N VAL A 673 0.56 10.62 -20.58
CA VAL A 673 0.43 11.99 -21.11
C VAL A 673 -0.85 12.11 -21.98
N PRO A 674 -1.70 13.14 -21.84
CA PRO A 674 -2.88 13.36 -22.70
C PRO A 674 -2.50 13.94 -24.07
N ASP A 675 -3.41 13.96 -25.04
CA ASP A 675 -3.18 14.64 -26.34
C ASP A 675 -3.29 16.16 -26.18
N TYR A 676 -4.23 16.60 -25.34
CA TYR A 676 -4.53 18.00 -25.07
C TYR A 676 -4.62 18.31 -23.58
N LEU A 677 -4.30 19.56 -23.21
CA LEU A 677 -4.48 20.11 -21.88
C LEU A 677 -5.26 21.43 -21.95
N ILE A 678 -6.20 21.63 -21.02
CA ILE A 678 -6.90 22.90 -20.79
C ILE A 678 -7.09 23.11 -19.28
N ASN A 679 -7.24 24.34 -18.79
CA ASN A 679 -7.39 24.56 -17.35
C ASN A 679 -8.79 24.11 -16.88
N SER A 680 -9.83 24.54 -17.60
CA SER A 680 -11.23 24.18 -17.36
C SER A 680 -11.93 23.85 -18.68
N LEU A 681 -12.92 22.93 -18.65
CA LEU A 681 -13.83 22.75 -19.77
C LEU A 681 -14.57 24.06 -20.11
N GLY A 682 -14.83 24.90 -19.11
CA GLY A 682 -15.44 26.22 -19.29
C GLY A 682 -14.61 27.20 -20.14
N ASP A 683 -13.31 26.98 -20.31
CA ASP A 683 -12.45 27.87 -21.13
C ASP A 683 -12.84 27.82 -22.61
N LEU A 684 -13.47 26.72 -23.07
CA LEU A 684 -14.03 26.59 -24.41
C LEU A 684 -15.21 27.56 -24.66
N ASP A 685 -15.78 28.19 -23.63
CA ASP A 685 -16.84 29.19 -23.77
C ASP A 685 -16.35 30.48 -24.46
N ALA A 686 -15.02 30.68 -24.54
CA ALA A 686 -14.40 31.74 -25.33
C ALA A 686 -14.60 31.57 -26.84
N VAL A 687 -15.09 30.41 -27.30
CA VAL A 687 -15.52 30.18 -28.67
C VAL A 687 -16.97 30.66 -28.85
N PRO A 688 -17.30 31.46 -29.89
CA PRO A 688 -18.65 32.03 -30.08
C PRO A 688 -19.80 31.01 -30.12
#